data_AF-A0A553Q4X5-F1
#
_entry.id   AF-A0A553Q4X5-F1
#
_cell.length_a   1.000
_cell.length_b   1.000
_cell.length_c   1.000
_cell.angle_alpha   90.00
_cell.angle_beta   90.00
_cell.angle_gamma   90.00
#
_symmetry.space_group_name_H-M   'P 1'
#
loop_
_entity.id
_entity.type
_entity.pdbx_description
1 polymer ?
#
loop_
_entity_poly.entity_id
_entity_poly.type
_entity_poly.pdbx_seq_one_letter_code
_entity_poly.pdbx_strand_id
1 'polypeptide(L)'
;MLNFNAPPLKNSTAEPVWKVLIYDRFGQDIISPLLSVKELRDMGITLHLLLHSDRDPIPDVPAIFFVMPTEENIDRICQDLRNQLYESYYLNFISAISRSKLEDIASAALAANAVNQVTKVFDQYLNFITLEDDMFILCNQNKEHISYHAINKPDIMDTDMEGIMDTIVDSLFCFFVTLGAVPIIRCPRGNAAEMVAVKLDKKLRENLRDARNSLFTGDTMGSGQFSFQRPLFVLADRNLDLATPLHHTWTYQALIHDVLDFHLNRVSVDESQSSESSPAGARPKKKNKKSYDLTAADKFWQKHKGSPFPEVAEAVQEELDTYRAQEDEVKRLKSIMLLEKKRLIDLHTNVATAVLDHIKTRKLDVYFEFEEKLMSKSTLDKSLLDIISDPDAGTAEDKMRLFLIYYITSQQPPSESDLEQYKKAMVDAGCDLSPLNYIKQWKAFTKMAATPASYGASGVKPMGLFSRVMNTGSQFVMEGVKNLVLKQHNLPVTRILDNLMEMKSNPETDEYRYFDPKMLRGSESSIPRNKNPFQEARQGKRVLYGCSELFNAAQFIKQSDRWRRNGYWCLFGDLGGILEVFDVLKDEGYLIKTFWTCKVDGFLILLFGLISINTLTAISVIRYIKGCQPHNAHHINKRNICLVITEVWLFSLFWAGAPLLGWGSYRAQGYGTCEIDWTQALHSVPFKLYAISIFFFNFFVPLFIIVFTYVCIIRRVNSSHKFSRGGDVSERQRKMERSITRVSMILCAAFLLAWSPYAVISMWSALGFQVPPLNGILASLFAKSASFYNPFIYIGMSSKFRKDLQALFSCPRPTSTHRDTPPVLLAQPADVQLSVDGFKVKEATEPGHNAGDVIHEGKSESPFRSEHLRSPFIEYSNFSPHRLMRKHSNSGRL
;
A
#
# COMPACT_ATOMS: atom_id res chain seq x y z
N MET A 1 15.03 27.18 6.57
CA MET A 1 14.27 27.18 5.30
C MET A 1 13.46 28.46 5.08
N LEU A 2 12.33 28.68 5.79
CA LEU A 2 11.35 29.74 5.46
C LEU A 2 11.91 31.18 5.42
N ASN A 3 13.02 31.44 6.10
CA ASN A 3 13.75 32.70 6.00
C ASN A 3 14.84 32.65 4.90
N PHE A 4 14.53 32.15 3.70
CA PHE A 4 15.48 32.01 2.59
C PHE A 4 16.80 31.30 2.96
N ASN A 5 16.70 30.31 3.85
CA ASN A 5 17.85 29.58 4.42
C ASN A 5 18.89 30.48 5.13
N ALA A 6 18.47 31.65 5.61
CA ALA A 6 19.27 32.51 6.47
C ALA A 6 18.88 32.31 7.95
N PRO A 7 19.84 32.43 8.88
CA PRO A 7 19.54 32.39 10.31
C PRO A 7 18.54 33.50 10.68
N PRO A 8 17.57 33.23 11.58
CA PRO A 8 16.61 34.24 12.01
C PRO A 8 17.35 35.38 12.72
N LEU A 9 17.19 36.62 12.23
CA LEU A 9 17.73 37.81 12.87
C LEU A 9 17.02 38.01 14.21
N LYS A 10 17.72 37.79 15.32
CA LYS A 10 17.15 37.84 16.68
C LYS A 10 16.57 39.20 17.09
N ASN A 11 16.85 40.28 16.36
CA ASN A 11 16.42 41.65 16.67
C ASN A 11 16.31 42.52 15.41
N SER A 12 15.36 42.25 14.51
CA SER A 12 15.04 43.24 13.49
C SER A 12 13.54 43.34 13.28
N THR A 13 13.03 44.55 13.50
CA THR A 13 11.78 45.10 12.95
C THR A 13 11.84 45.22 11.43
N ALA A 14 12.46 44.27 10.73
CA ALA A 14 12.47 44.23 9.27
C ALA A 14 11.09 43.76 8.82
N GLU A 15 10.47 44.51 7.92
CA GLU A 15 9.21 44.11 7.30
C GLU A 15 9.39 42.72 6.66
N PRO A 16 8.48 41.77 6.93
CA PRO A 16 8.58 40.44 6.35
C PRO A 16 8.47 40.56 4.82
N VAL A 17 9.48 40.05 4.11
CA VAL A 17 9.39 39.90 2.65
C VAL A 17 8.31 38.88 2.35
N TRP A 18 7.29 39.31 1.61
CA TRP A 18 6.20 38.45 1.15
C TRP A 18 6.73 37.40 0.18
N LYS A 19 6.25 36.18 0.34
CA LYS A 19 6.76 35.00 -0.37
C LYS A 19 5.68 33.94 -0.49
N VAL A 20 5.82 33.12 -1.52
CA VAL A 20 4.95 31.96 -1.77
C VAL A 20 5.65 30.70 -1.29
N LEU A 21 4.95 29.82 -0.60
CA LEU A 21 5.41 28.49 -0.22
C LEU A 21 4.82 27.45 -1.18
N ILE A 22 5.69 26.74 -1.89
CA ILE A 22 5.31 25.62 -2.75
C ILE A 22 5.81 24.33 -2.10
N TYR A 23 4.91 23.41 -1.77
CA TYR A 23 5.29 22.10 -1.24
C TYR A 23 4.57 20.99 -1.98
N ASP A 24 5.11 19.78 -1.95
CA ASP A 24 4.35 18.58 -2.31
C ASP A 24 3.57 18.06 -1.09
N ARG A 25 2.92 16.90 -1.21
CA ARG A 25 2.20 16.29 -0.09
C ARG A 25 3.13 15.88 1.06
N PHE A 26 4.36 15.48 0.77
CA PHE A 26 5.35 15.15 1.80
C PHE A 26 5.73 16.40 2.60
N GLY A 27 6.06 17.50 1.91
CA GLY A 27 6.39 18.77 2.55
C GLY A 27 5.22 19.35 3.35
N GLN A 28 3.99 19.18 2.85
CA GLN A 28 2.78 19.55 3.58
C GLN A 28 2.65 18.80 4.91
N ASP A 29 2.79 17.48 4.89
CA ASP A 29 2.66 16.63 6.08
C ASP A 29 3.74 16.90 7.14
N ILE A 30 4.92 17.35 6.72
CA ILE A 30 6.00 17.75 7.63
C ILE A 30 5.70 19.10 8.29
N ILE A 31 5.14 20.07 7.55
CA ILE A 31 4.89 21.43 8.06
C ILE A 31 3.60 21.50 8.88
N SER A 32 2.54 20.80 8.47
CA SER A 32 1.20 20.98 9.06
C SER A 32 1.11 20.73 10.57
N PRO A 33 1.83 19.77 11.19
CA PRO A 33 1.79 19.58 12.63
C PRO A 33 2.61 20.63 13.40
N LEU A 34 3.56 21.30 12.72
CA LEU A 34 4.56 22.17 13.33
C LEU A 34 4.17 23.65 13.30
N LEU A 35 3.51 24.09 12.22
CA LEU A 35 3.22 25.50 11.99
C LEU A 35 1.75 25.69 11.59
N SER A 36 1.06 26.56 12.31
CA SER A 36 -0.26 27.04 11.93
C SER A 36 -0.21 27.97 10.72
N VAL A 37 -1.33 28.11 10.02
CA VAL A 37 -1.48 29.09 8.92
C VAL A 37 -1.20 30.52 9.40
N LYS A 38 -1.51 30.82 10.67
CA LYS A 38 -1.20 32.11 11.28
C LYS A 38 0.31 32.32 11.38
N GLU A 39 1.05 31.35 11.90
CA GLU A 39 2.51 31.43 12.03
C GLU A 39 3.21 31.52 10.67
N LEU A 40 2.75 30.76 9.67
CA LEU A 40 3.28 30.88 8.30
C LEU A 40 3.14 32.31 7.76
N ARG A 41 1.98 32.94 7.98
CA ARG A 41 1.73 34.33 7.58
C ARG A 41 2.58 35.32 8.38
N ASP A 42 2.74 35.11 9.68
CA ASP A 42 3.62 35.93 10.53
C ASP A 42 5.09 35.81 10.08
N MET A 43 5.47 34.70 9.44
CA MET A 43 6.78 34.49 8.82
C MET A 43 6.89 35.02 7.36
N GLY A 44 5.87 35.70 6.85
CA GLY A 44 5.84 36.33 5.52
C GLY A 44 5.30 35.44 4.39
N ILE A 45 4.77 34.25 4.68
CA ILE A 45 4.15 33.38 3.67
C ILE A 45 2.73 33.89 3.39
N THR A 46 2.51 34.49 2.22
CA THR A 46 1.18 35.00 1.82
C THR A 46 0.29 33.91 1.26
N LEU A 47 0.87 32.98 0.50
CA LEU A 47 0.21 31.87 -0.17
C LEU A 47 1.02 30.60 0.04
N HIS A 48 0.33 29.49 0.28
CA HIS A 48 0.90 28.15 0.27
C HIS A 48 0.12 27.28 -0.72
N LEU A 49 0.81 26.63 -1.65
CA LEU A 49 0.20 25.90 -2.76
C LEU A 49 0.88 24.54 -2.93
N LEU A 50 0.11 23.54 -3.39
CA LEU A 50 0.65 22.22 -3.72
C LEU A 50 1.40 22.28 -5.04
N LEU A 51 2.56 21.61 -5.13
CA LEU A 51 3.43 21.59 -6.32
C LEU A 51 2.69 21.11 -7.58
N HIS A 52 1.71 20.23 -7.43
CA HIS A 52 0.93 19.67 -8.55
C HIS A 52 -0.42 20.35 -8.79
N SER A 53 -0.72 21.44 -8.08
CA SER A 53 -1.90 22.25 -8.42
C SER A 53 -1.64 23.11 -9.65
N ASP A 54 -2.71 23.49 -10.34
CA ASP A 54 -2.68 24.60 -11.28
C ASP A 54 -2.40 25.89 -10.50
N ARG A 55 -1.50 26.72 -11.02
CA ARG A 55 -1.03 27.94 -10.37
C ARG A 55 -0.89 29.06 -11.38
N ASP A 56 -1.42 30.23 -11.03
CA ASP A 56 -1.22 31.43 -11.82
C ASP A 56 0.19 32.00 -11.62
N PRO A 57 0.80 32.62 -12.65
CA PRO A 57 2.08 33.29 -12.51
C PRO A 57 2.03 34.47 -11.53
N ILE A 58 3.01 34.55 -10.64
CA ILE A 58 3.23 35.65 -9.68
C ILE A 58 4.70 36.11 -9.81
N PRO A 59 5.07 36.76 -10.93
CA PRO A 59 6.47 37.01 -11.30
C PRO A 59 7.21 38.00 -10.40
N ASP A 60 6.50 38.76 -9.56
CA ASP A 60 7.06 39.77 -8.65
C ASP A 60 7.24 39.27 -7.21
N VAL A 61 7.04 37.96 -6.96
CA VAL A 61 7.11 37.39 -5.62
C VAL A 61 8.07 36.19 -5.59
N PRO A 62 9.00 36.12 -4.61
CA PRO A 62 9.87 34.97 -4.43
C PRO A 62 9.10 33.73 -3.97
N ALA A 63 9.50 32.55 -4.47
CA ALA A 63 8.93 31.27 -4.10
C ALA A 63 9.92 30.35 -3.39
N ILE A 64 9.49 29.81 -2.26
CA ILE A 64 10.20 28.77 -1.51
C ILE A 64 9.58 27.43 -1.86
N PHE A 65 10.37 26.55 -2.48
CA PHE A 65 9.98 25.18 -2.76
C PHE A 65 10.45 24.28 -1.63
N PHE A 66 9.56 23.48 -1.05
CA PHE A 66 9.88 22.46 -0.05
C PHE A 66 9.27 21.11 -0.48
N VAL A 67 10.04 20.31 -1.20
CA VAL A 67 9.52 19.14 -1.92
C VAL A 67 10.47 17.93 -1.83
N MET A 68 9.93 16.74 -2.04
CA MET A 68 10.73 15.54 -2.22
C MET A 68 11.43 15.55 -3.60
N PRO A 69 12.69 15.09 -3.76
CA PRO A 69 13.35 15.06 -5.06
C PRO A 69 12.89 13.84 -5.90
N THR A 70 11.59 13.70 -6.13
CA THR A 70 11.00 12.68 -7.04
C THR A 70 11.07 13.17 -8.49
N GLU A 71 11.11 12.27 -9.47
CA GLU A 71 11.17 12.64 -10.90
C GLU A 71 10.01 13.56 -11.29
N GLU A 72 8.79 13.23 -10.85
CA GLU A 72 7.59 14.04 -11.07
C GLU A 72 7.71 15.47 -10.51
N ASN A 73 8.28 15.62 -9.30
CA ASN A 73 8.47 16.94 -8.70
C ASN A 73 9.55 17.75 -9.44
N ILE A 74 10.64 17.09 -9.86
CA ILE A 74 11.71 17.75 -10.63
C ILE A 74 11.17 18.24 -11.97
N ASP A 75 10.40 17.42 -12.69
CA ASP A 75 9.77 17.80 -13.95
C ASP A 75 8.82 19.00 -13.78
N ARG A 76 8.03 19.01 -12.71
CA ARG A 76 7.13 20.11 -12.41
C ARG A 76 7.86 21.41 -12.08
N ILE A 77 8.99 21.34 -11.36
CA ILE A 77 9.88 22.50 -11.11
C ILE A 77 10.49 23.00 -12.42
N CYS A 78 10.97 22.09 -13.28
CA CYS A 78 11.52 22.43 -14.59
C CYS A 78 10.47 23.15 -15.46
N GLN A 79 9.20 22.74 -15.38
CA GLN A 79 8.10 23.44 -16.04
C GLN A 79 7.86 24.83 -15.44
N ASP A 80 7.87 24.98 -14.12
CA ASP A 80 7.73 26.29 -13.45
C ASP A 80 8.84 27.27 -13.84
N LEU A 81 10.07 26.78 -14.04
CA LEU A 81 11.19 27.59 -14.53
C LEU A 81 11.01 28.04 -15.99
N ARG A 82 10.54 27.14 -16.86
CA ARG A 82 10.22 27.48 -18.27
C ARG A 82 9.12 28.52 -18.38
N ASN A 83 8.13 28.43 -17.50
CA ASN A 83 7.00 29.36 -17.46
C ASN A 83 7.30 30.64 -16.66
N GLN A 84 8.45 30.71 -15.98
CA GLN A 84 8.87 31.85 -15.14
C GLN A 84 7.76 32.34 -14.20
N LEU A 85 7.15 31.40 -13.45
CA LEU A 85 6.02 31.70 -12.58
C LEU A 85 6.34 32.63 -11.42
N TYR A 86 7.61 32.76 -10.99
CA TYR A 86 8.00 33.50 -9.80
C TYR A 86 9.24 34.36 -10.06
N GLU A 87 9.47 35.37 -9.22
CA GLU A 87 10.63 36.26 -9.31
C GLU A 87 11.95 35.48 -9.11
N SER A 88 11.96 34.65 -8.07
CA SER A 88 13.11 33.85 -7.67
C SER A 88 12.70 32.53 -7.02
N TYR A 89 13.55 31.53 -7.17
CA TYR A 89 13.29 30.14 -6.80
C TYR A 89 14.30 29.72 -5.72
N TYR A 90 13.77 29.36 -4.54
CA TYR A 90 14.53 28.81 -3.42
C TYR A 90 14.19 27.33 -3.28
N LEU A 91 15.00 26.47 -3.88
CA LEU A 91 14.75 25.03 -3.95
C LEU A 91 15.25 24.34 -2.67
N ASN A 92 14.34 23.84 -1.86
CA ASN A 92 14.65 23.06 -0.65
C ASN A 92 14.13 21.63 -0.82
N PHE A 93 15.05 20.68 -0.91
CA PHE A 93 14.71 19.27 -1.02
C PHE A 93 14.62 18.63 0.36
N ILE A 94 13.57 17.85 0.59
CA ILE A 94 13.32 17.16 1.87
C ILE A 94 14.44 16.16 2.19
N SER A 95 14.98 15.48 1.17
CA SER A 95 16.18 14.62 1.26
C SER A 95 17.21 15.04 0.22
N ALA A 96 18.39 14.39 0.26
CA ALA A 96 19.47 14.68 -0.68
C ALA A 96 19.08 14.44 -2.14
N ILE A 97 19.24 15.47 -2.98
CA ILE A 97 19.02 15.37 -4.43
C ILE A 97 20.19 14.64 -5.12
N SER A 98 19.87 13.82 -6.12
CA SER A 98 20.90 13.17 -6.94
C SER A 98 21.52 14.16 -7.94
N ARG A 99 22.78 13.93 -8.30
CA ARG A 99 23.49 14.77 -9.27
C ARG A 99 22.77 14.87 -10.62
N SER A 100 22.23 13.75 -11.12
CA SER A 100 21.47 13.73 -12.38
C SER A 100 20.27 14.68 -12.33
N LYS A 101 19.47 14.61 -11.26
CA LYS A 101 18.29 15.48 -11.10
C LYS A 101 18.67 16.97 -10.98
N LEU A 102 19.82 17.25 -10.38
CA LEU A 102 20.34 18.62 -10.32
C LEU A 102 20.78 19.13 -11.70
N GLU A 103 21.41 18.26 -12.51
CA GLU A 103 21.79 18.56 -13.91
C GLU A 103 20.54 18.80 -14.79
N ASP A 104 19.44 18.10 -14.53
CA ASP A 104 18.15 18.32 -15.21
C ASP A 104 17.57 19.72 -14.91
N ILE A 105 17.56 20.13 -13.63
CA ILE A 105 17.13 21.48 -13.24
C ILE A 105 18.03 22.54 -13.86
N ALA A 106 19.35 22.35 -13.83
CA ALA A 106 20.31 23.29 -14.41
C ALA A 106 20.09 23.45 -15.92
N SER A 107 19.86 22.34 -16.62
CA SER A 107 19.57 22.33 -18.06
C SER A 107 18.25 23.04 -18.38
N ALA A 108 17.21 22.82 -17.57
CA ALA A 108 15.93 23.51 -17.72
C ALA A 108 16.05 25.02 -17.46
N ALA A 109 16.79 25.43 -16.42
CA ALA A 109 17.04 26.83 -16.10
C ALA A 109 17.83 27.54 -17.22
N LEU A 110 18.83 26.88 -17.80
CA LEU A 110 19.58 27.39 -18.96
C LEU A 110 18.69 27.56 -20.18
N ALA A 111 17.89 26.55 -20.52
CA ALA A 111 16.98 26.61 -21.66
C ALA A 111 15.90 27.68 -21.51
N ALA A 112 15.45 27.95 -20.28
CA ALA A 112 14.45 28.96 -19.95
C ALA A 112 15.04 30.37 -19.75
N ASN A 113 16.37 30.54 -19.83
CA ASN A 113 17.07 31.76 -19.43
C ASN A 113 16.71 32.24 -18.00
N ALA A 114 16.46 31.29 -17.10
CA ALA A 114 16.02 31.51 -15.72
C ALA A 114 17.13 31.22 -14.68
N VAL A 115 18.38 31.05 -15.10
CA VAL A 115 19.52 30.70 -14.21
C VAL A 115 19.66 31.69 -13.05
N ASN A 116 19.52 32.99 -13.33
CA ASN A 116 19.63 34.05 -12.31
C ASN A 116 18.44 34.07 -11.34
N GLN A 117 17.32 33.41 -11.67
CA GLN A 117 16.15 33.32 -10.79
C GLN A 117 16.33 32.19 -9.76
N VAL A 118 17.10 31.15 -10.07
CA VAL A 118 17.42 30.06 -9.10
C VAL A 118 18.46 30.56 -8.10
N THR A 119 17.99 31.00 -6.92
CA THR A 119 18.85 31.70 -5.96
C THR A 119 19.61 30.74 -5.03
N LYS A 120 18.94 29.67 -4.57
CA LYS A 120 19.49 28.71 -3.62
C LYS A 120 18.95 27.31 -3.89
N VAL A 121 19.81 26.31 -3.72
CA VAL A 121 19.46 24.88 -3.72
C VAL A 121 20.01 24.25 -2.44
N PHE A 122 19.14 23.65 -1.64
CA PHE A 122 19.51 23.06 -0.35
C PHE A 122 18.88 21.68 -0.15
N ASP A 123 19.67 20.75 0.39
CA ASP A 123 19.15 19.54 1.00
C ASP A 123 18.83 19.84 2.48
N GLN A 124 17.57 19.67 2.90
CA GLN A 124 17.13 19.97 4.26
C GLN A 124 17.28 18.78 5.22
N TYR A 125 17.32 17.55 4.72
CA TYR A 125 17.35 16.32 5.54
C TYR A 125 16.18 16.23 6.56
N LEU A 126 14.96 16.56 6.12
CA LEU A 126 13.74 16.57 6.93
C LEU A 126 12.77 15.45 6.53
N ASN A 127 13.26 14.30 6.07
CA ASN A 127 12.42 13.18 5.63
C ASN A 127 11.82 12.37 6.81
N PHE A 128 11.11 13.06 7.70
CA PHE A 128 10.36 12.51 8.84
C PHE A 128 9.38 13.59 9.34
N ILE A 129 8.35 13.18 10.07
CA ILE A 129 7.34 14.09 10.61
C ILE A 129 7.42 14.05 12.13
N THR A 130 7.48 15.21 12.76
CA THR A 130 7.47 15.34 14.22
C THR A 130 6.07 15.74 14.66
N LEU A 131 5.45 14.91 15.50
CA LEU A 131 4.12 15.18 16.07
C LEU A 131 4.23 15.84 17.44
N GLU A 132 5.30 15.52 18.18
CA GLU A 132 5.60 16.05 19.51
C GLU A 132 7.10 16.22 19.69
N ASP A 133 7.53 16.97 20.70
CA ASP A 133 8.96 17.16 21.02
C ASP A 133 9.74 15.85 21.22
N ASP A 134 9.03 14.79 21.60
CA ASP A 134 9.55 13.46 21.87
C ASP A 134 8.95 12.35 20.99
N MET A 135 8.22 12.69 19.92
CA MET A 135 7.65 11.71 18.99
C MET A 135 7.85 12.10 17.52
N PHE A 136 8.32 11.15 16.72
CA PHE A 136 8.37 11.28 15.26
C PHE A 136 7.83 10.03 14.54
N ILE A 137 7.41 10.23 13.29
CA ILE A 137 7.04 9.16 12.37
C ILE A 137 7.85 9.28 11.08
N LEU A 138 8.21 8.16 10.45
CA LEU A 138 9.08 8.18 9.27
C LEU A 138 8.32 8.57 7.99
N CYS A 139 7.10 8.08 7.82
CA CYS A 139 6.35 8.31 6.59
C CYS A 139 4.84 8.40 6.85
N ASN A 140 4.20 9.35 6.17
CA ASN A 140 2.74 9.43 6.13
C ASN A 140 2.19 9.13 4.73
N GLN A 141 2.74 9.78 3.71
CA GLN A 141 2.46 9.44 2.31
C GLN A 141 3.00 8.04 2.01
N ASN A 142 2.28 7.21 1.25
CA ASN A 142 2.71 5.85 0.92
C ASN A 142 3.02 4.97 2.15
N LYS A 143 2.45 5.27 3.34
CA LYS A 143 2.67 4.51 4.58
C LYS A 143 2.43 3.00 4.44
N GLU A 144 1.53 2.62 3.53
CA GLU A 144 1.25 1.23 3.17
C GLU A 144 2.50 0.47 2.70
N HIS A 145 3.47 1.14 2.06
CA HIS A 145 4.71 0.52 1.57
C HIS A 145 5.69 0.18 2.71
N ILE A 146 5.68 0.93 3.81
CA ILE A 146 6.55 0.68 4.98
C ILE A 146 5.76 0.16 6.19
N SER A 147 4.52 -0.25 5.95
CA SER A 147 3.60 -0.75 6.97
C SER A 147 4.06 -2.08 7.55
N TYR A 148 3.53 -2.43 8.72
CA TYR A 148 3.79 -3.74 9.32
C TYR A 148 3.36 -4.88 8.40
N HIS A 149 2.23 -4.73 7.70
CA HIS A 149 1.78 -5.68 6.67
C HIS A 149 2.82 -5.82 5.54
N ALA A 150 3.30 -4.71 4.97
CA ALA A 150 4.23 -4.77 3.83
C ALA A 150 5.53 -5.51 4.18
N ILE A 151 6.05 -5.33 5.39
CA ILE A 151 7.29 -5.98 5.83
C ILE A 151 7.10 -7.48 6.11
N ASN A 152 5.92 -7.89 6.58
CA ASN A 152 5.71 -9.26 7.07
C ASN A 152 4.90 -10.14 6.08
N LYS A 153 4.39 -9.60 4.97
CA LYS A 153 3.60 -10.38 4.00
C LYS A 153 4.43 -11.57 3.45
N PRO A 154 3.82 -12.76 3.27
CA PRO A 154 4.56 -13.97 2.91
C PRO A 154 5.12 -13.96 1.48
N ASP A 155 4.59 -13.09 0.63
CA ASP A 155 4.93 -12.92 -0.79
C ASP A 155 5.97 -11.81 -1.06
N ILE A 156 6.54 -11.21 -0.02
CA ILE A 156 7.51 -10.13 -0.21
C ILE A 156 8.76 -10.64 -0.94
N MET A 157 9.14 -9.95 -2.01
CA MET A 157 10.39 -10.20 -2.71
C MET A 157 11.55 -9.56 -1.95
N ASP A 158 12.73 -10.17 -1.98
CA ASP A 158 13.95 -9.63 -1.35
C ASP A 158 14.23 -8.19 -1.82
N THR A 159 14.01 -7.90 -3.11
CA THR A 159 14.18 -6.56 -3.69
C THR A 159 13.23 -5.53 -3.10
N ASP A 160 11.96 -5.91 -2.87
CA ASP A 160 10.96 -5.03 -2.28
C ASP A 160 11.30 -4.78 -0.81
N MET A 161 11.71 -5.84 -0.09
CA MET A 161 12.18 -5.72 1.28
C MET A 161 13.39 -4.78 1.38
N GLU A 162 14.36 -4.93 0.49
CA GLU A 162 15.52 -4.03 0.43
C GLU A 162 15.12 -2.57 0.24
N GLY A 163 14.19 -2.27 -0.68
CA GLY A 163 13.68 -0.92 -0.94
C GLY A 163 12.89 -0.33 0.23
N ILE A 164 12.11 -1.14 0.95
CA ILE A 164 11.44 -0.73 2.19
C ILE A 164 12.47 -0.36 3.25
N MET A 165 13.49 -1.20 3.45
CA MET A 165 14.55 -0.92 4.43
C MET A 165 15.36 0.33 4.05
N ASP A 166 15.64 0.55 2.77
CA ASP A 166 16.33 1.76 2.29
C ASP A 166 15.53 3.02 2.59
N THR A 167 14.21 2.98 2.39
CA THR A 167 13.31 4.08 2.73
C THR A 167 13.35 4.41 4.23
N ILE A 168 13.27 3.39 5.09
CA ILE A 168 13.36 3.55 6.56
C ILE A 168 14.72 4.13 6.96
N VAL A 169 15.81 3.61 6.40
CA VAL A 169 17.18 4.05 6.67
C VAL A 169 17.40 5.50 6.23
N ASP A 170 16.85 5.90 5.09
CA ASP A 170 16.93 7.26 4.58
C ASP A 170 16.25 8.27 5.51
N SER A 171 15.06 7.95 6.00
CA SER A 171 14.35 8.78 6.98
C SER A 171 15.06 8.84 8.32
N LEU A 172 15.54 7.71 8.86
CA LEU A 172 16.30 7.67 10.11
C LEU A 172 17.64 8.43 9.99
N PHE A 173 18.30 8.35 8.84
CA PHE A 173 19.49 9.13 8.57
C PHE A 173 19.20 10.64 8.61
N CYS A 174 18.13 11.09 7.95
CA CYS A 174 17.67 12.48 7.99
C CYS A 174 17.38 12.95 9.43
N PHE A 175 16.73 12.09 10.24
CA PHE A 175 16.50 12.35 11.66
C PHE A 175 17.81 12.57 12.44
N PHE A 176 18.80 11.69 12.29
CA PHE A 176 20.08 11.84 13.00
C PHE A 176 20.91 13.03 12.51
N VAL A 177 20.83 13.36 11.21
CA VAL A 177 21.42 14.60 10.67
C VAL A 177 20.77 15.82 11.32
N THR A 178 19.43 15.85 11.43
CA THR A 178 18.70 16.94 12.09
C THR A 178 19.02 17.03 13.58
N LEU A 179 19.18 15.88 14.26
CA LEU A 179 19.60 15.82 15.67
C LEU A 179 21.05 16.27 15.87
N GLY A 180 21.88 16.27 14.81
CA GLY A 180 23.30 16.58 14.89
C GLY A 180 24.11 15.56 15.70
N ALA A 181 23.62 14.33 15.83
CA ALA A 181 24.22 13.32 16.71
C ALA A 181 24.30 11.94 16.06
N VAL A 182 25.46 11.29 16.21
CA VAL A 182 25.67 9.90 15.75
C VAL A 182 25.38 8.92 16.89
N PRO A 183 24.36 8.06 16.75
CA PRO A 183 23.92 7.16 17.81
C PRO A 183 24.85 5.96 18.01
N ILE A 184 24.64 5.26 19.11
CA ILE A 184 25.01 3.84 19.30
C ILE A 184 23.75 3.03 19.01
N ILE A 185 23.82 2.06 18.10
CA ILE A 185 22.64 1.32 17.63
C ILE A 185 22.57 -0.04 18.33
N ARG A 186 21.40 -0.36 18.90
CA ARG A 186 21.05 -1.67 19.46
C ARG A 186 19.81 -2.22 18.76
N CYS A 187 19.84 -3.49 18.36
CA CYS A 187 18.70 -4.15 17.73
C CYS A 187 18.67 -5.66 18.03
N PRO A 188 17.49 -6.30 17.98
CA PRO A 188 17.39 -7.76 17.97
C PRO A 188 18.04 -8.37 16.71
N ARG A 189 18.26 -9.69 16.73
CA ARG A 189 18.86 -10.46 15.61
C ARG A 189 17.80 -11.10 14.73
N GLY A 190 18.14 -11.34 13.47
CA GLY A 190 17.40 -12.20 12.54
C GLY A 190 16.10 -11.60 12.00
N ASN A 191 15.90 -10.29 12.11
CA ASN A 191 14.67 -9.62 11.68
C ASN A 191 14.94 -8.31 10.92
N ALA A 192 13.87 -7.65 10.48
CA ALA A 192 13.93 -6.38 9.75
C ALA A 192 14.72 -5.29 10.51
N ALA A 193 14.64 -5.26 11.85
CA ALA A 193 15.38 -4.31 12.66
C ALA A 193 16.91 -4.46 12.50
N GLU A 194 17.42 -5.68 12.34
CA GLU A 194 18.84 -5.91 12.06
C GLU A 194 19.24 -5.37 10.68
N MET A 195 18.43 -5.59 9.65
CA MET A 195 18.70 -5.07 8.30
C MET A 195 18.79 -3.53 8.30
N VAL A 196 17.84 -2.87 8.97
CA VAL A 196 17.84 -1.41 9.15
C VAL A 196 19.09 -0.97 9.92
N ALA A 197 19.43 -1.64 11.02
CA ALA A 197 20.59 -1.30 11.84
C ALA A 197 21.91 -1.37 11.05
N VAL A 198 22.11 -2.45 10.27
CA VAL A 198 23.31 -2.66 9.46
C VAL A 198 23.41 -1.61 8.35
N LYS A 199 22.32 -1.35 7.62
CA LYS A 199 22.29 -0.34 6.55
C LYS A 199 22.49 1.07 7.11
N LEU A 200 21.87 1.42 8.23
CA LEU A 200 22.02 2.72 8.88
C LEU A 200 23.45 2.92 9.42
N ASP A 201 24.02 1.91 10.09
CA ASP A 201 25.41 1.93 10.56
C ASP A 201 26.38 2.16 9.39
N LYS A 202 26.19 1.46 8.26
CA LYS A 202 26.95 1.68 7.03
C LYS A 202 26.82 3.11 6.53
N LYS A 203 25.60 3.63 6.37
CA LYS A 203 25.34 4.98 5.86
C LYS A 203 25.94 6.08 6.75
N LEU A 204 25.85 5.93 8.07
CA LEU A 204 26.47 6.86 9.03
C LEU A 204 28.00 6.81 8.96
N ARG A 205 28.61 5.62 8.84
CA ARG A 205 30.07 5.48 8.70
C ARG A 205 30.59 6.12 7.42
N GLU A 206 29.88 5.94 6.31
CA GLU A 206 30.26 6.53 5.02
C GLU A 206 30.27 8.05 5.10
N ASN A 207 29.27 8.66 5.73
CA ASN A 207 29.24 10.12 5.93
C ASN A 207 30.32 10.63 6.91
N LEU A 208 30.71 9.83 7.91
CA LEU A 208 31.80 10.17 8.83
C LEU A 208 33.19 10.05 8.21
N ARG A 209 33.36 9.22 7.18
CA ARG A 209 34.63 9.08 6.47
C ARG A 209 34.90 10.27 5.55
N ASP A 210 33.86 10.92 5.02
CA ASP A 210 34.00 12.12 4.21
C ASP A 210 34.21 13.37 5.09
N ALA A 211 35.43 13.56 5.59
CA ALA A 211 35.79 14.65 6.48
C ALA A 211 35.59 16.06 5.88
N ARG A 212 35.40 16.19 4.56
CA ARG A 212 35.15 17.47 3.89
C ARG A 212 33.67 17.84 3.84
N ASN A 213 32.77 16.85 3.89
CA ASN A 213 31.32 17.03 3.81
C ASN A 213 30.56 16.34 4.96
N SER A 214 31.23 16.08 6.08
CA SER A 214 30.58 15.35 7.17
C SER A 214 29.49 16.21 7.79
N LEU A 215 28.25 15.70 7.73
CA LEU A 215 27.06 16.37 8.23
C LEU A 215 27.03 16.44 9.77
N PHE A 216 27.98 15.75 10.43
CA PHE A 216 28.05 15.60 11.88
C PHE A 216 29.22 16.35 12.52
N THR A 217 30.03 17.09 11.75
CA THR A 217 31.25 17.77 12.27
C THR A 217 31.43 19.23 11.81
N GLY A 218 30.45 19.86 11.16
CA GLY A 218 30.56 21.21 10.58
C GLY A 218 29.95 22.36 11.41
N ASP A 219 30.34 23.60 11.06
CA ASP A 219 29.91 24.91 11.61
C ASP A 219 28.38 25.18 11.57
N THR A 220 27.58 24.29 10.98
CA THR A 220 26.12 24.31 10.99
C THR A 220 25.51 24.01 12.37
N MET A 221 26.30 23.44 13.29
CA MET A 221 25.95 23.36 14.70
C MET A 221 26.44 24.62 15.40
N GLY A 222 25.51 25.49 15.82
CA GLY A 222 25.83 26.68 16.60
C GLY A 222 26.80 26.36 17.74
N SER A 223 27.85 27.17 17.88
CA SER A 223 28.86 27.10 18.93
C SER A 223 28.20 26.95 20.31
N GLY A 224 28.14 25.72 20.84
CA GLY A 224 27.59 25.45 22.17
C GLY A 224 26.89 24.11 22.41
N GLN A 225 26.61 23.28 21.40
CA GLN A 225 25.90 21.99 21.57
C GLN A 225 26.77 20.76 21.30
N PHE A 226 27.99 20.70 21.85
CA PHE A 226 28.67 19.42 21.99
C PHE A 226 27.92 18.58 23.04
N SER A 227 27.07 17.66 22.62
CA SER A 227 26.63 16.59 23.52
C SER A 227 27.85 15.69 23.77
N PHE A 228 28.43 15.80 24.97
CA PHE A 228 29.50 14.90 25.44
C PHE A 228 29.04 13.42 25.51
N GLN A 229 27.73 13.16 25.42
CA GLN A 229 27.13 11.82 25.43
C GLN A 229 26.46 11.48 24.09
N ARG A 230 26.68 10.25 23.61
CA ARG A 230 26.07 9.74 22.38
C ARG A 230 24.68 9.19 22.66
N PRO A 231 23.68 9.45 21.80
CA PRO A 231 22.35 8.88 21.99
C PRO A 231 22.39 7.36 21.79
N LEU A 232 21.64 6.64 22.63
CA LEU A 232 21.34 5.23 22.45
C LEU A 232 20.13 5.11 21.51
N PHE A 233 20.31 4.47 20.36
CA PHE A 233 19.22 4.16 19.44
C PHE A 233 18.86 2.68 19.55
N VAL A 234 17.64 2.39 20.01
CA VAL A 234 17.12 1.02 20.15
C VAL A 234 16.07 0.79 19.08
N LEU A 235 16.33 -0.17 18.20
CA LEU A 235 15.35 -0.66 17.23
C LEU A 235 14.58 -1.83 17.83
N ALA A 236 13.26 -1.78 17.75
CA ALA A 236 12.35 -2.83 18.17
C ALA A 236 11.45 -3.25 16.99
N ASP A 237 11.17 -4.54 16.90
CA ASP A 237 10.21 -5.08 15.94
C ASP A 237 8.83 -5.18 16.61
N ARG A 238 7.76 -4.81 15.89
CA ARG A 238 6.39 -4.87 16.42
C ARG A 238 5.98 -6.29 16.80
N ASN A 239 6.59 -7.32 16.21
CA ASN A 239 6.42 -8.73 16.60
C ASN A 239 6.71 -9.00 18.09
N LEU A 240 7.41 -8.10 18.79
CA LEU A 240 7.61 -8.18 20.24
C LEU A 240 6.29 -8.04 21.04
N ASP A 241 5.35 -7.22 20.55
CA ASP A 241 4.14 -6.85 21.28
C ASP A 241 3.01 -6.46 20.33
N LEU A 242 2.14 -7.43 20.06
CA LEU A 242 0.90 -7.26 19.29
C LEU A 242 -0.34 -6.99 20.16
N ALA A 243 -0.25 -7.12 21.49
CA ALA A 243 -1.40 -6.90 22.37
C ALA A 243 -1.63 -5.39 22.60
N THR A 244 -0.56 -4.63 22.87
CA THR A 244 -0.64 -3.19 23.11
C THR A 244 -1.36 -2.39 22.00
N PRO A 245 -1.10 -2.58 20.69
CA PRO A 245 -1.83 -1.84 19.65
C PRO A 245 -3.31 -2.21 19.53
N LEU A 246 -3.75 -3.33 20.11
CA LEU A 246 -5.16 -3.75 20.13
C LEU A 246 -5.90 -3.24 21.37
N HIS A 247 -5.17 -2.93 22.44
CA HIS A 247 -5.73 -2.52 23.72
C HIS A 247 -6.44 -1.17 23.63
N HIS A 248 -7.63 -1.06 24.21
CA HIS A 248 -8.27 0.23 24.42
C HIS A 248 -7.44 1.07 25.39
N THR A 249 -7.26 2.34 25.08
CA THR A 249 -6.42 3.24 25.89
C THR A 249 -7.27 4.26 26.62
N TRP A 250 -6.83 4.70 27.80
CA TRP A 250 -7.61 5.59 28.67
C TRP A 250 -6.96 6.95 28.94
N THR A 251 -5.82 7.23 28.29
CA THR A 251 -5.20 8.55 28.29
C THR A 251 -5.79 9.39 27.16
N TYR A 252 -5.89 10.70 27.36
CA TYR A 252 -6.65 11.58 26.47
C TYR A 252 -6.23 11.50 25.00
N GLN A 253 -4.94 11.60 24.71
CA GLN A 253 -4.42 11.54 23.35
C GLN A 253 -4.62 10.18 22.69
N ALA A 254 -4.28 9.11 23.40
CA ALA A 254 -4.36 7.76 22.85
C ALA A 254 -5.83 7.37 22.60
N LEU A 255 -6.73 7.77 23.51
CA LEU A 255 -8.16 7.54 23.37
C LEU A 255 -8.77 8.34 22.21
N ILE A 256 -8.39 9.61 22.03
CA ILE A 256 -8.77 10.40 20.84
C ILE A 256 -8.33 9.67 19.57
N HIS A 257 -7.09 9.20 19.51
CA HIS A 257 -6.56 8.50 18.34
C HIS A 257 -7.25 7.14 18.06
N ASP A 258 -7.75 6.49 19.10
CA ASP A 258 -8.43 5.21 19.00
C ASP A 258 -9.89 5.34 18.55
N VAL A 259 -10.63 6.35 19.06
CA VAL A 259 -12.08 6.46 18.84
C VAL A 259 -12.51 7.55 17.85
N LEU A 260 -11.65 8.55 17.59
CA LEU A 260 -11.94 9.64 16.66
C LEU A 260 -11.03 9.60 15.43
N ASP A 261 -11.40 10.34 14.39
CA ASP A 261 -10.57 10.55 13.20
C ASP A 261 -9.46 11.55 13.53
N PHE A 262 -8.33 11.04 14.02
CA PHE A 262 -7.16 11.81 14.43
C PHE A 262 -5.96 11.53 13.53
N HIS A 263 -5.50 12.56 12.82
CA HIS A 263 -4.41 12.45 11.86
C HIS A 263 -3.54 13.71 11.87
N LEU A 264 -2.22 13.58 11.99
CA LEU A 264 -1.27 14.70 11.99
C LEU A 264 -1.66 15.84 12.96
N ASN A 265 -2.00 15.48 14.19
CA ASN A 265 -2.48 16.41 15.23
C ASN A 265 -3.80 17.13 14.91
N ARG A 266 -4.58 16.64 13.94
CA ARG A 266 -5.91 17.15 13.63
C ARG A 266 -6.97 16.10 13.96
N VAL A 267 -7.95 16.48 14.77
CA VAL A 267 -9.10 15.65 15.11
C VAL A 267 -10.34 16.14 14.37
N SER A 268 -11.09 15.22 13.76
CA SER A 268 -12.38 15.52 13.13
C SER A 268 -13.53 14.94 13.96
N VAL A 269 -14.49 15.80 14.30
CA VAL A 269 -15.68 15.46 15.10
C VAL A 269 -16.93 15.64 14.24
N ASP A 270 -17.82 14.66 14.27
CA ASP A 270 -19.16 14.75 13.68
C ASP A 270 -20.02 15.70 14.54
N GLU A 271 -20.63 16.71 13.93
CA GLU A 271 -21.56 17.59 14.64
C GLU A 271 -22.88 16.85 14.88
N SER A 272 -23.20 16.57 16.15
CA SER A 272 -24.52 16.04 16.51
C SER A 272 -25.54 17.16 16.31
N GLN A 273 -26.44 16.98 15.33
CA GLN A 273 -27.57 17.90 15.20
C GLN A 273 -28.38 17.83 16.49
N SER A 274 -28.52 18.98 17.17
CA SER A 274 -29.63 19.21 18.07
C SER A 274 -30.91 18.76 17.35
N SER A 275 -31.63 17.85 17.98
CA SER A 275 -32.85 17.20 17.49
C SER A 275 -33.93 18.22 17.11
N GLU A 276 -33.89 18.76 15.89
CA GLU A 276 -35.04 19.35 15.24
C GLU A 276 -35.48 18.44 14.09
N SER A 277 -36.63 17.81 14.28
CA SER A 277 -37.28 16.89 13.35
C SER A 277 -37.45 17.55 11.99
N SER A 278 -36.62 17.17 11.02
CA SER A 278 -36.84 17.54 9.62
C SER A 278 -38.01 16.74 9.04
N PRO A 279 -38.88 17.32 8.19
CA PRO A 279 -40.02 16.63 7.61
C PRO A 279 -39.59 15.47 6.71
N ALA A 280 -40.37 14.39 6.70
CA ALA A 280 -40.14 13.21 5.89
C ALA A 280 -40.07 13.57 4.39
N GLY A 281 -38.92 13.31 3.75
CA GLY A 281 -38.73 13.47 2.30
C GLY A 281 -37.46 14.20 1.84
N ALA A 282 -36.65 14.75 2.75
CA ALA A 282 -35.40 15.41 2.38
C ALA A 282 -34.27 14.39 2.12
N ARG A 283 -33.50 14.59 1.03
CA ARG A 283 -32.22 13.88 0.76
C ARG A 283 -31.34 13.90 2.02
N PRO A 284 -30.58 12.82 2.31
CA PRO A 284 -29.68 12.80 3.47
C PRO A 284 -28.72 13.99 3.38
N LYS A 285 -28.83 14.94 4.31
CA LYS A 285 -27.90 16.06 4.44
C LYS A 285 -26.52 15.48 4.78
N LYS A 286 -25.51 15.93 4.04
CA LYS A 286 -24.09 15.61 4.30
C LYS A 286 -23.79 15.99 5.76
N LYS A 287 -23.35 15.04 6.58
CA LYS A 287 -22.91 15.32 7.96
C LYS A 287 -21.79 16.37 7.89
N ASN A 288 -21.96 17.51 8.56
CA ASN A 288 -20.89 18.49 8.68
C ASN A 288 -19.88 17.96 9.71
N LYS A 289 -18.66 17.71 9.25
CA LYS A 289 -17.52 17.38 10.11
C LYS A 289 -16.78 18.66 10.46
N LYS A 290 -16.50 18.86 11.74
CA LYS A 290 -15.68 19.97 12.23
C LYS A 290 -14.31 19.46 12.64
N SER A 291 -13.25 20.08 12.14
CA SER A 291 -11.88 19.70 12.44
C SER A 291 -11.23 20.67 13.43
N TYR A 292 -10.44 20.14 14.35
CA TYR A 292 -9.70 20.88 15.36
C TYR A 292 -8.22 20.49 15.33
N ASP A 293 -7.33 21.49 15.44
CA ASP A 293 -5.88 21.28 15.46
C ASP A 293 -5.36 21.29 16.91
N LEU A 294 -4.70 20.21 17.34
CA LEU A 294 -4.09 20.01 18.66
C LEU A 294 -2.60 20.32 18.60
N THR A 295 -2.24 21.60 18.73
CA THR A 295 -0.87 22.09 18.46
C THR A 295 0.02 22.13 19.71
N ALA A 296 1.33 22.32 19.52
CA ALA A 296 2.28 22.55 20.62
C ALA A 296 2.00 23.86 21.41
N ALA A 297 1.33 24.84 20.78
CA ALA A 297 0.95 26.10 21.43
C ALA A 297 -0.23 25.95 22.41
N ASP A 298 -1.00 24.86 22.30
CA ASP A 298 -2.13 24.56 23.15
C ASP A 298 -1.66 24.08 24.54
N LYS A 299 -1.76 24.98 25.52
CA LYS A 299 -1.32 24.72 26.90
C LYS A 299 -2.17 23.64 27.59
N PHE A 300 -3.46 23.57 27.28
CA PHE A 300 -4.33 22.56 27.88
C PHE A 300 -3.92 21.19 27.35
N TRP A 301 -3.79 21.08 26.02
CA TRP A 301 -3.31 19.87 25.37
C TRP A 301 -1.94 19.41 25.90
N GLN A 302 -0.93 20.28 25.96
CA GLN A 302 0.40 19.90 26.45
C GLN A 302 0.38 19.41 27.91
N LYS A 303 -0.51 19.96 28.74
CA LYS A 303 -0.64 19.56 30.14
C LYS A 303 -1.37 18.22 30.30
N HIS A 304 -2.41 17.97 29.50
CA HIS A 304 -3.37 16.89 29.74
C HIS A 304 -3.39 15.78 28.67
N LYS A 305 -2.62 15.87 27.58
CA LYS A 305 -2.56 14.83 26.51
C LYS A 305 -2.27 13.41 27.04
N GLY A 306 -1.39 13.30 28.04
CA GLY A 306 -1.04 12.05 28.71
C GLY A 306 -1.86 11.74 29.96
N SER A 307 -2.74 12.65 30.40
CA SER A 307 -3.57 12.44 31.59
C SER A 307 -4.69 11.43 31.31
N PRO A 308 -5.13 10.68 32.35
CA PRO A 308 -6.34 9.88 32.30
C PRO A 308 -7.56 10.69 31.85
N PHE A 309 -8.40 10.13 30.98
CA PHE A 309 -9.60 10.81 30.49
C PHE A 309 -10.51 11.43 31.58
N PRO A 310 -10.82 10.75 32.71
CA PRO A 310 -11.62 11.38 33.78
C PRO A 310 -10.97 12.66 34.35
N GLU A 311 -9.64 12.71 34.51
CA GLU A 311 -8.93 13.92 34.96
C GLU A 311 -9.08 15.06 33.95
N VAL A 312 -9.04 14.72 32.65
CA VAL A 312 -9.23 15.70 31.58
C VAL A 312 -10.65 16.27 31.59
N ALA A 313 -11.66 15.43 31.77
CA ALA A 313 -13.05 15.89 31.83
C ALA A 313 -13.29 16.86 33.00
N GLU A 314 -12.68 16.59 34.16
CA GLU A 314 -12.69 17.52 35.31
C GLU A 314 -11.94 18.81 35.01
N ALA A 315 -10.74 18.73 34.40
CA ALA A 315 -9.93 19.89 34.07
C ALA A 315 -10.60 20.81 33.03
N VAL A 316 -11.28 20.25 32.02
CA VAL A 316 -12.06 21.04 31.05
C VAL A 316 -13.17 21.82 31.76
N GLN A 317 -13.87 21.17 32.70
CA GLN A 317 -14.94 21.81 33.47
C GLN A 317 -14.39 22.92 34.37
N GLU A 318 -13.25 22.69 35.05
CA GLU A 318 -12.58 23.70 35.86
C GLU A 318 -12.14 24.93 35.04
N GLU A 319 -11.58 24.73 33.84
CA GLU A 319 -11.21 25.83 32.95
C GLU A 319 -12.42 26.62 32.44
N LEU A 320 -13.54 25.92 32.15
CA LEU A 320 -14.79 26.55 31.74
C LEU A 320 -15.38 27.42 32.85
N ASP A 321 -15.39 26.92 34.09
CA ASP A 321 -15.92 27.67 35.24
C ASP A 321 -15.00 28.85 35.60
N THR A 322 -13.69 28.66 35.51
CA THR A 322 -12.69 29.74 35.65
C THR A 322 -12.88 30.81 34.57
N TYR A 323 -13.15 30.40 33.32
CA TYR A 323 -13.42 31.34 32.23
C TYR A 323 -14.71 32.12 32.48
N ARG A 324 -15.80 31.47 32.91
CA ARG A 324 -17.07 32.14 33.24
C ARG A 324 -16.91 33.18 34.34
N ALA A 325 -16.18 32.84 35.41
CA ALA A 325 -15.87 33.77 36.49
C ALA A 325 -15.04 34.97 36.01
N GLN A 326 -14.05 34.74 35.12
CA GLN A 326 -13.25 35.81 34.51
C GLN A 326 -14.06 36.67 33.52
N GLU A 327 -14.98 36.08 32.77
CA GLU A 327 -15.85 36.78 31.82
C GLU A 327 -16.76 37.77 32.55
N ASP A 328 -17.30 37.38 33.71
CA ASP A 328 -18.12 38.26 34.54
C ASP A 328 -17.33 39.45 35.12
N GLU A 329 -16.06 39.25 35.47
CA GLU A 329 -15.17 40.32 35.99
C GLU A 329 -14.61 41.23 34.88
N VAL A 330 -14.34 40.69 33.68
CA VAL A 330 -13.55 41.36 32.61
C VAL A 330 -14.42 41.94 31.50
N LYS A 331 -15.75 42.08 31.70
CA LYS A 331 -16.69 42.72 30.74
C LYS A 331 -16.25 44.08 30.16
N ARG A 332 -15.23 44.75 30.71
CA ARG A 332 -14.74 46.05 30.22
C ARG A 332 -13.54 46.07 29.27
N LEU A 333 -12.51 45.21 29.34
CA LEU A 333 -11.28 45.43 28.54
C LEU A 333 -10.45 44.14 28.30
N LYS A 334 -10.70 43.44 27.18
CA LYS A 334 -9.76 42.67 26.31
C LYS A 334 -10.50 41.57 25.53
N SER A 335 -10.87 41.80 24.27
CA SER A 335 -11.61 40.82 23.47
C SER A 335 -10.73 39.70 22.88
N ILE A 336 -9.53 39.99 22.37
CA ILE A 336 -8.79 39.02 21.54
C ILE A 336 -8.20 37.85 22.36
N MET A 337 -7.60 38.10 23.53
CA MET A 337 -7.04 37.02 24.37
C MET A 337 -8.12 36.12 24.97
N LEU A 338 -9.27 36.69 25.35
CA LEU A 338 -10.41 35.93 25.86
C LEU A 338 -11.06 35.09 24.75
N LEU A 339 -11.14 35.60 23.52
CA LEU A 339 -11.66 34.85 22.38
C LEU A 339 -10.81 33.61 22.05
N GLU A 340 -9.49 33.73 22.04
CA GLU A 340 -8.62 32.57 21.79
C GLU A 340 -8.69 31.54 22.92
N LYS A 341 -8.72 32.00 24.19
CA LYS A 341 -8.91 31.11 25.35
C LYS A 341 -10.26 30.38 25.27
N LYS A 342 -11.34 31.09 24.93
CA LYS A 342 -12.67 30.49 24.71
C LYS A 342 -12.63 29.45 23.59
N ARG A 343 -11.98 29.75 22.47
CA ARG A 343 -11.84 28.82 21.34
C ARG A 343 -11.19 27.49 21.74
N LEU A 344 -10.14 27.53 22.56
CA LEU A 344 -9.47 26.32 23.07
C LEU A 344 -10.35 25.54 24.06
N ILE A 345 -11.07 26.22 24.94
CA ILE A 345 -12.03 25.58 25.85
C ILE A 345 -13.15 24.89 25.06
N ASP A 346 -13.73 25.57 24.08
CA ASP A 346 -14.78 25.02 23.21
C ASP A 346 -14.24 23.81 22.43
N LEU A 347 -12.99 23.88 21.95
CA LEU A 347 -12.32 22.76 21.28
C LEU A 347 -12.27 21.53 22.19
N HIS A 348 -11.68 21.64 23.38
CA HIS A 348 -11.53 20.50 24.28
C HIS A 348 -12.86 19.99 24.83
N THR A 349 -13.83 20.87 25.04
CA THR A 349 -15.20 20.50 25.42
C THR A 349 -15.86 19.64 24.34
N ASN A 350 -15.78 20.07 23.08
CA ASN A 350 -16.36 19.31 21.95
C ASN A 350 -15.67 17.96 21.74
N VAL A 351 -14.33 17.93 21.80
CA VAL A 351 -13.56 16.69 21.66
C VAL A 351 -13.84 15.73 22.81
N ALA A 352 -13.84 16.21 24.06
CA ALA A 352 -14.12 15.37 25.23
C ALA A 352 -15.55 14.83 25.23
N THR A 353 -16.53 15.63 24.78
CA THR A 353 -17.92 15.19 24.64
C THR A 353 -18.04 14.08 23.58
N ALA A 354 -17.41 14.26 22.42
CA ALA A 354 -17.41 13.24 21.36
C ALA A 354 -16.74 11.93 21.81
N VAL A 355 -15.64 12.00 22.55
CA VAL A 355 -15.00 10.82 23.17
C VAL A 355 -15.95 10.15 24.16
N LEU A 356 -16.60 10.92 25.04
CA LEU A 356 -17.54 10.40 26.02
C LEU A 356 -18.74 9.69 25.37
N ASP A 357 -19.25 10.24 24.26
CA ASP A 357 -20.32 9.62 23.48
C ASP A 357 -19.88 8.24 22.94
N HIS A 358 -18.65 8.11 22.43
CA HIS A 358 -18.11 6.82 22.01
C HIS A 358 -17.94 5.83 23.17
N ILE A 359 -17.45 6.28 24.34
CA ILE A 359 -17.32 5.42 25.53
C ILE A 359 -18.69 4.86 25.92
N LYS A 360 -19.71 5.73 26.05
CA LYS A 360 -21.05 5.34 26.51
C LYS A 360 -21.77 4.44 25.50
N THR A 361 -21.77 4.83 24.23
CA THR A 361 -22.50 4.10 23.18
C THR A 361 -21.94 2.71 22.93
N ARG A 362 -20.62 2.53 23.06
CA ARG A 362 -19.93 1.24 22.85
C ARG A 362 -19.65 0.48 24.15
N LYS A 363 -19.94 1.06 25.32
CA LYS A 363 -19.57 0.52 26.65
C LYS A 363 -18.08 0.17 26.74
N LEU A 364 -17.21 1.07 26.26
CA LEU A 364 -15.76 0.81 26.16
C LEU A 364 -15.12 0.58 27.54
N ASP A 365 -15.71 1.13 28.59
CA ASP A 365 -15.28 0.93 29.98
C ASP A 365 -15.26 -0.55 30.36
N VAL A 366 -16.25 -1.31 29.90
CA VAL A 366 -16.33 -2.76 30.12
C VAL A 366 -15.24 -3.49 29.33
N TYR A 367 -15.03 -3.13 28.07
CA TYR A 367 -14.00 -3.73 27.23
C TYR A 367 -12.60 -3.49 27.82
N PHE A 368 -12.30 -2.25 28.18
CA PHE A 368 -11.05 -1.88 28.82
C PHE A 368 -10.77 -2.68 30.09
N GLU A 369 -11.77 -2.84 30.97
CA GLU A 369 -11.59 -3.63 32.19
C GLU A 369 -11.25 -5.11 31.91
N PHE A 370 -11.91 -5.72 30.92
CA PHE A 370 -11.63 -7.09 30.51
C PHE A 370 -10.23 -7.22 29.91
N GLU A 371 -9.86 -6.32 29.00
CA GLU A 371 -8.56 -6.35 28.35
C GLU A 371 -7.41 -6.15 29.35
N GLU A 372 -7.56 -5.22 30.30
CA GLU A 372 -6.62 -5.01 31.40
C GLU A 372 -6.42 -6.30 32.22
N LYS A 373 -7.51 -6.97 32.61
CA LYS A 373 -7.44 -8.25 33.34
C LYS A 373 -6.73 -9.32 32.51
N LEU A 374 -6.98 -9.39 31.20
CA LEU A 374 -6.31 -10.33 30.29
C LEU A 374 -4.82 -10.05 30.18
N MET A 375 -4.42 -8.80 29.98
CA MET A 375 -3.02 -8.38 29.86
C MET A 375 -2.27 -8.54 31.19
N SER A 376 -2.93 -8.32 32.32
CA SER A 376 -2.37 -8.56 33.67
C SER A 376 -2.48 -10.01 34.14
N LYS A 377 -2.99 -10.93 33.30
CA LYS A 377 -3.20 -12.36 33.62
C LYS A 377 -4.04 -12.59 34.88
N SER A 378 -4.97 -11.68 35.16
CA SER A 378 -5.92 -11.77 36.26
C SER A 378 -7.14 -12.59 35.86
N THR A 379 -7.86 -13.14 36.84
CA THR A 379 -9.09 -13.89 36.59
C THR A 379 -10.20 -12.98 36.07
N LEU A 380 -10.96 -13.45 35.09
CA LEU A 380 -12.15 -12.75 34.60
C LEU A 380 -13.36 -13.07 35.48
N ASP A 381 -14.16 -12.05 35.79
CA ASP A 381 -15.34 -12.20 36.64
C ASP A 381 -16.58 -12.70 35.88
N LYS A 382 -16.61 -12.52 34.55
CA LYS A 382 -17.64 -13.06 33.66
C LYS A 382 -16.98 -13.75 32.45
N SER A 383 -17.75 -14.60 31.77
CA SER A 383 -17.28 -15.27 30.57
C SER A 383 -16.98 -14.26 29.46
N LEU A 384 -15.86 -14.45 28.77
CA LEU A 384 -15.51 -13.65 27.59
C LEU A 384 -16.57 -13.78 26.48
N LEU A 385 -17.17 -14.96 26.36
CA LEU A 385 -18.19 -15.26 25.36
C LEU A 385 -19.45 -14.40 25.56
N ASP A 386 -19.79 -14.10 26.81
CA ASP A 386 -20.97 -13.29 27.13
C ASP A 386 -20.80 -11.84 26.64
N ILE A 387 -19.60 -11.27 26.80
CA ILE A 387 -19.27 -9.92 26.31
C ILE A 387 -19.25 -9.89 24.78
N ILE A 388 -18.67 -10.88 24.12
CA ILE A 388 -18.63 -10.96 22.66
C ILE A 388 -20.06 -11.10 22.08
N SER A 389 -20.93 -11.83 22.77
CA SER A 389 -22.29 -12.10 22.32
C SER A 389 -23.30 -10.98 22.65
N ASP A 390 -22.93 -10.01 23.49
CA ASP A 390 -23.81 -8.89 23.88
C ASP A 390 -24.06 -7.95 22.67
N PRO A 391 -25.30 -7.82 22.17
CA PRO A 391 -25.61 -6.94 21.03
C PRO A 391 -25.54 -5.45 21.40
N ASP A 392 -25.64 -5.10 22.69
CA ASP A 392 -25.67 -3.73 23.20
C ASP A 392 -24.29 -3.25 23.67
N ALA A 393 -23.23 -4.02 23.45
CA ALA A 393 -21.88 -3.70 23.91
C ALA A 393 -20.83 -3.90 22.81
N GLY A 394 -20.08 -2.84 22.52
CA GLY A 394 -18.98 -2.83 21.56
C GLY A 394 -19.42 -2.97 20.11
N THR A 395 -18.53 -2.53 19.22
CA THR A 395 -18.63 -2.79 17.78
C THR A 395 -18.06 -4.17 17.45
N ALA A 396 -18.27 -4.64 16.22
CA ALA A 396 -17.61 -5.84 15.71
C ALA A 396 -16.07 -5.75 15.84
N GLU A 397 -15.50 -4.55 15.69
CA GLU A 397 -14.07 -4.33 15.88
C GLU A 397 -13.65 -4.51 17.35
N ASP A 398 -14.41 -3.96 18.29
CA ASP A 398 -14.12 -4.07 19.73
C ASP A 398 -14.12 -5.53 20.20
N LYS A 399 -15.10 -6.30 19.71
CA LYS A 399 -15.23 -7.74 19.96
C LYS A 399 -14.04 -8.52 19.39
N MET A 400 -13.61 -8.18 18.18
CA MET A 400 -12.43 -8.78 17.57
C MET A 400 -11.16 -8.43 18.36
N ARG A 401 -10.95 -7.16 18.74
CA ARG A 401 -9.81 -6.70 19.54
C ARG A 401 -9.71 -7.48 20.85
N LEU A 402 -10.81 -7.55 21.59
CA LEU A 402 -10.89 -8.27 22.86
C LEU A 402 -10.52 -9.75 22.70
N PHE A 403 -11.06 -10.42 21.68
CA PHE A 403 -10.74 -11.82 21.42
C PHE A 403 -9.28 -12.02 20.99
N LEU A 404 -8.73 -11.14 20.16
CA LEU A 404 -7.32 -11.21 19.75
C LEU A 404 -6.39 -10.99 20.94
N ILE A 405 -6.70 -10.04 21.85
CA ILE A 405 -5.94 -9.83 23.09
C ILE A 405 -5.98 -11.11 23.94
N TYR A 406 -7.17 -11.68 24.18
CA TYR A 406 -7.32 -12.96 24.87
C TYR A 406 -6.47 -14.04 24.22
N TYR A 407 -6.53 -14.17 22.89
CA TYR A 407 -5.79 -15.18 22.16
C TYR A 407 -4.28 -14.93 22.25
N ILE A 408 -3.79 -13.70 22.21
CA ILE A 408 -2.34 -13.38 22.29
C ILE A 408 -1.81 -13.65 23.70
N THR A 409 -2.53 -13.21 24.75
CA THR A 409 -2.05 -13.28 26.14
C THR A 409 -2.24 -14.65 26.79
N SER A 410 -3.14 -15.49 26.26
CA SER A 410 -3.38 -16.84 26.77
C SER A 410 -2.16 -17.74 26.60
N GLN A 411 -1.73 -18.47 27.64
CA GLN A 411 -0.58 -19.38 27.55
C GLN A 411 -0.84 -20.55 26.59
N GLN A 412 -2.06 -21.09 26.63
CA GLN A 412 -2.51 -22.16 25.73
C GLN A 412 -3.64 -21.64 24.84
N PRO A 413 -3.72 -22.10 23.57
CA PRO A 413 -4.86 -21.80 22.74
C PRO A 413 -6.13 -22.41 23.37
N PRO A 414 -7.31 -21.79 23.16
CA PRO A 414 -8.58 -22.40 23.54
C PRO A 414 -8.75 -23.76 22.86
N SER A 415 -9.55 -24.63 23.46
CA SER A 415 -9.90 -25.92 22.85
C SER A 415 -10.59 -25.69 21.50
N GLU A 416 -10.54 -26.67 20.60
CA GLU A 416 -11.15 -26.54 19.28
C GLU A 416 -12.66 -26.27 19.36
N SER A 417 -13.35 -26.90 20.33
CA SER A 417 -14.77 -26.65 20.59
C SER A 417 -15.05 -25.24 21.07
N ASP A 418 -14.25 -24.71 22.01
CA ASP A 418 -14.44 -23.35 22.53
C ASP A 418 -14.13 -22.32 21.44
N LEU A 419 -13.09 -22.58 20.64
CA LEU A 419 -12.70 -21.72 19.53
C LEU A 419 -13.80 -21.61 18.47
N GLU A 420 -14.49 -22.70 18.14
CA GLU A 420 -15.64 -22.66 17.23
C GLU A 420 -16.82 -21.88 17.82
N GLN A 421 -17.06 -21.95 19.13
CA GLN A 421 -18.07 -21.12 19.78
C GLN A 421 -17.74 -19.63 19.68
N TYR A 422 -16.50 -19.24 19.96
CA TYR A 422 -16.06 -17.85 19.81
C TYR A 422 -16.15 -17.37 18.36
N LYS A 423 -15.74 -18.19 17.39
CA LYS A 423 -15.88 -17.85 15.95
C LYS A 423 -17.33 -17.60 15.57
N LYS A 424 -18.24 -18.49 16.01
CA LYS A 424 -19.66 -18.34 15.75
C LYS A 424 -20.20 -17.03 16.34
N ALA A 425 -19.94 -16.76 17.62
CA ALA A 425 -20.37 -15.54 18.27
C ALA A 425 -19.82 -14.27 17.60
N MET A 426 -18.56 -14.30 17.16
CA MET A 426 -17.94 -13.19 16.42
C MET A 426 -18.58 -12.99 15.03
N VAL A 427 -18.85 -14.06 14.28
CA VAL A 427 -19.52 -13.97 12.97
C VAL A 427 -20.96 -13.45 13.13
N ASP A 428 -21.69 -13.97 14.12
CA ASP A 428 -23.04 -13.51 14.45
C ASP A 428 -23.06 -12.02 14.87
N ALA A 429 -21.96 -11.53 15.47
CA ALA A 429 -21.75 -10.12 15.79
C ALA A 429 -21.23 -9.27 14.61
N GLY A 430 -21.06 -9.84 13.41
CA GLY A 430 -20.61 -9.14 12.20
C GLY A 430 -19.09 -8.97 12.08
N CYS A 431 -18.29 -9.72 12.83
CA CYS A 431 -16.82 -9.66 12.76
C CYS A 431 -16.26 -10.42 11.55
N ASP A 432 -15.27 -9.82 10.88
CA ASP A 432 -14.41 -10.53 9.94
C ASP A 432 -13.35 -11.36 10.69
N LEU A 433 -13.28 -12.66 10.41
CA LEU A 433 -12.34 -13.59 11.07
C LEU A 433 -10.93 -13.62 10.45
N SER A 434 -10.69 -12.88 9.36
CA SER A 434 -9.37 -12.84 8.69
C SER A 434 -8.20 -12.47 9.63
N PRO A 435 -8.30 -11.45 10.51
CA PRO A 435 -7.28 -11.12 11.51
C PRO A 435 -6.86 -12.29 12.41
N LEU A 436 -7.82 -13.14 12.81
CA LEU A 436 -7.57 -14.27 13.69
C LEU A 436 -6.65 -15.32 13.05
N ASN A 437 -6.77 -15.53 11.73
CA ASN A 437 -5.92 -16.49 11.03
C ASN A 437 -4.45 -16.09 11.06
N TYR A 438 -4.18 -14.79 10.88
CA TYR A 438 -2.82 -14.25 10.99
C TYR A 438 -2.27 -14.41 12.41
N ILE A 439 -3.02 -13.99 13.43
CA ILE A 439 -2.59 -14.09 14.82
C ILE A 439 -2.35 -15.55 15.26
N LYS A 440 -3.13 -16.51 14.74
CA LYS A 440 -2.86 -17.95 14.94
C LYS A 440 -1.50 -18.37 14.39
N GLN A 441 -1.19 -17.96 13.16
CA GLN A 441 0.11 -18.27 12.53
C GLN A 441 1.25 -17.60 13.30
N TRP A 442 1.14 -16.30 13.58
CA TRP A 442 2.11 -15.57 14.38
C TRP A 442 2.37 -16.24 15.73
N LYS A 443 1.31 -16.59 16.49
CA LYS A 443 1.45 -17.24 17.80
C LYS A 443 2.10 -18.61 17.71
N ALA A 444 1.83 -19.37 16.64
CA ALA A 444 2.51 -20.63 16.37
C ALA A 444 4.01 -20.42 16.12
N PHE A 445 4.38 -19.42 15.32
CA PHE A 445 5.78 -19.04 15.07
C PHE A 445 6.48 -18.55 16.35
N THR A 446 5.86 -17.70 17.16
CA THR A 446 6.45 -17.22 18.42
C THR A 446 6.70 -18.36 19.41
N LYS A 447 5.79 -19.34 19.51
CA LYS A 447 6.01 -20.54 20.33
C LYS A 447 7.18 -21.38 19.86
N MET A 448 7.50 -21.37 18.56
CA MET A 448 8.65 -22.05 17.98
C MET A 448 9.95 -21.23 18.11
N ALA A 449 9.85 -19.90 18.16
CA ALA A 449 10.98 -18.98 18.05
C ALA A 449 11.52 -18.40 19.38
N ALA A 450 10.76 -18.39 20.50
CA ALA A 450 11.26 -17.76 21.73
C ALA A 450 10.72 -18.33 23.04
N THR A 451 11.57 -18.21 24.07
CA THR A 451 11.18 -18.03 25.48
C THR A 451 10.11 -16.93 25.56
N PRO A 452 8.93 -17.18 26.14
CA PRO A 452 7.79 -16.28 26.02
C PRO A 452 8.08 -14.89 26.60
N ALA A 453 7.74 -13.83 25.86
CA ALA A 453 7.71 -12.46 26.34
C ALA A 453 6.82 -12.42 27.60
N SER A 454 7.46 -12.34 28.76
CA SER A 454 6.73 -12.38 30.03
C SER A 454 6.09 -11.02 30.22
N TYR A 455 4.76 -10.90 30.10
CA TYR A 455 4.03 -9.80 30.74
C TYR A 455 4.19 -10.02 32.25
N GLY A 456 5.21 -9.36 32.82
CA GLY A 456 5.61 -9.51 34.21
C GLY A 456 4.87 -8.47 35.04
N ALA A 457 4.20 -8.91 36.10
CA ALA A 457 3.67 -8.05 37.13
C ALA A 457 4.83 -7.41 37.91
N SER A 458 5.37 -6.31 37.43
CA SER A 458 6.33 -5.50 38.16
C SER A 458 5.58 -4.38 38.89
N GLY A 459 5.38 -4.55 40.21
CA GLY A 459 4.97 -3.52 41.16
C GLY A 459 3.96 -2.48 40.65
N VAL A 460 2.68 -2.85 40.59
CA VAL A 460 1.58 -1.92 40.32
C VAL A 460 1.56 -0.86 41.44
N LYS A 461 2.03 0.36 41.14
CA LYS A 461 1.71 1.52 41.99
C LYS A 461 0.34 2.03 41.55
N PRO A 462 -0.71 1.94 42.38
CA PRO A 462 -1.93 2.67 42.09
C PRO A 462 -1.58 4.15 42.01
N MET A 463 -1.96 4.84 40.94
CA MET A 463 -1.92 6.30 40.97
C MET A 463 -2.94 6.75 42.02
N GLY A 464 -2.44 7.16 43.17
CA GLY A 464 -3.25 7.67 44.28
C GLY A 464 -3.81 9.04 43.90
N LEU A 465 -4.96 9.06 43.23
CA LEU A 465 -5.67 10.31 42.91
C LEU A 465 -7.19 10.23 43.09
N PHE A 466 -7.74 9.09 43.55
CA PHE A 466 -9.20 8.87 43.57
C PHE A 466 -9.90 9.20 44.90
N SER A 467 -9.17 9.63 45.95
CA SER A 467 -9.80 9.96 47.24
C SER A 467 -10.44 11.36 47.31
N ARG A 468 -10.18 12.25 46.33
CA ARG A 468 -10.74 13.61 46.29
C ARG A 468 -11.99 13.76 45.40
N VAL A 469 -12.27 12.78 44.55
CA VAL A 469 -13.35 12.78 43.54
C VAL A 469 -14.74 12.46 44.13
N MET A 470 -14.82 12.07 45.41
CA MET A 470 -16.10 11.72 46.03
C MET A 470 -16.93 12.91 46.56
N ASN A 471 -16.39 14.14 46.63
CA ASN A 471 -17.06 15.24 47.35
C ASN A 471 -17.49 16.48 46.52
N THR A 472 -17.25 16.51 45.20
CA THR A 472 -17.67 17.67 44.37
C THR A 472 -18.30 17.18 43.07
N GLY A 473 -19.59 16.88 43.12
CA GLY A 473 -20.31 16.33 41.98
C GLY A 473 -20.65 17.35 40.91
N SER A 474 -20.18 17.15 39.68
CA SER A 474 -20.75 17.74 38.48
C SER A 474 -21.64 16.71 37.75
N GLN A 475 -22.78 17.15 37.21
CA GLN A 475 -23.75 16.30 36.49
C GLN A 475 -23.22 15.74 35.16
N PHE A 476 -22.04 16.19 34.69
CA PHE A 476 -21.54 15.92 33.35
C PHE A 476 -20.77 14.58 33.20
N VAL A 477 -20.20 14.01 34.28
CA VAL A 477 -19.15 12.96 34.16
C VAL A 477 -19.38 11.69 35.01
N MET A 478 -20.43 11.61 35.82
CA MET A 478 -20.43 10.65 36.95
C MET A 478 -20.99 9.23 36.69
N GLU A 479 -21.53 8.94 35.51
CA GLU A 479 -22.13 7.63 35.19
C GLU A 479 -21.30 6.95 34.09
N GLY A 480 -20.28 6.16 34.49
CA GLY A 480 -19.45 5.33 33.60
C GLY A 480 -17.93 5.36 33.82
N VAL A 481 -17.38 6.39 34.49
CA VAL A 481 -15.90 6.60 34.57
C VAL A 481 -15.33 6.48 36.00
N LYS A 482 -16.20 6.30 37.01
CA LYS A 482 -15.87 6.47 38.43
C LYS A 482 -15.00 5.37 39.08
N ASN A 483 -14.80 4.22 38.44
CA ASN A 483 -14.18 3.05 39.08
C ASN A 483 -12.90 2.54 38.40
N LEU A 484 -12.41 3.20 37.34
CA LEU A 484 -11.27 2.73 36.57
C LEU A 484 -9.96 3.33 37.10
N VAL A 485 -9.32 2.62 38.03
CA VAL A 485 -7.93 2.92 38.44
C VAL A 485 -7.00 2.41 37.35
N LEU A 486 -6.37 3.33 36.62
CA LEU A 486 -5.34 2.98 35.66
C LEU A 486 -4.11 2.41 36.37
N LYS A 487 -3.71 1.20 35.96
CA LYS A 487 -2.47 0.57 36.42
C LYS A 487 -1.36 0.94 35.44
N GLN A 488 -0.21 1.35 35.94
CA GLN A 488 0.97 1.50 35.10
C GLN A 488 1.52 0.11 34.76
N HIS A 489 1.48 -0.25 33.49
CA HIS A 489 2.16 -1.43 32.96
C HIS A 489 3.54 -1.05 32.44
N ASN A 490 4.56 -1.80 32.85
CA ASN A 490 5.86 -1.74 32.20
C ASN A 490 5.79 -2.53 30.89
N LEU A 491 5.43 -1.84 29.81
CA LEU A 491 5.35 -2.41 28.47
C LEU A 491 6.68 -3.05 28.04
N PRO A 492 6.67 -4.08 27.16
CA PRO A 492 7.89 -4.76 26.72
C PRO A 492 9.00 -3.82 26.25
N VAL A 493 8.67 -2.81 25.43
CA VAL A 493 9.63 -1.83 24.92
C VAL A 493 10.25 -0.99 26.05
N THR A 494 9.46 -0.56 27.04
CA THR A 494 9.95 0.20 28.20
C THR A 494 10.96 -0.61 29.00
N ARG A 495 10.69 -1.90 29.23
CA ARG A 495 11.60 -2.79 29.96
C ARG A 495 12.91 -3.02 29.21
N ILE A 496 12.83 -3.25 27.90
CA ILE A 496 14.02 -3.41 27.05
C ILE A 496 14.87 -2.15 27.08
N LEU A 497 14.25 -0.98 26.95
CA LEU A 497 14.95 0.30 27.03
C LEU A 497 15.63 0.47 28.38
N ASP A 498 14.92 0.25 29.49
CA ASP A 498 15.50 0.37 30.83
C ASP A 498 16.67 -0.61 31.04
N ASN A 499 16.52 -1.88 30.62
CA ASN A 499 17.59 -2.88 30.71
C ASN A 499 18.84 -2.48 29.90
N LEU A 500 18.65 -2.00 28.67
CA LEU A 500 19.74 -1.57 27.79
C LEU A 500 20.43 -0.31 28.30
N MET A 501 19.67 0.63 28.88
CA MET A 501 20.22 1.85 29.50
C MET A 501 21.02 1.54 30.77
N GLU A 502 20.60 0.53 31.54
CA GLU A 502 21.30 0.13 32.78
C GLU A 502 22.48 -0.82 32.52
N MET A 503 22.64 -1.32 31.29
CA MET A 503 23.60 -2.37 30.92
C MET A 503 23.58 -3.57 31.88
N LYS A 504 22.41 -3.92 32.40
CA LYS A 504 22.22 -5.14 33.20
C LYS A 504 22.16 -6.33 32.25
N SER A 505 22.85 -7.42 32.60
CA SER A 505 22.67 -8.69 31.90
C SER A 505 21.23 -9.13 32.09
N ASN A 506 20.54 -9.33 30.98
CA ASN A 506 19.18 -9.82 30.94
C ASN A 506 19.04 -10.68 29.68
N PRO A 507 18.53 -11.93 29.79
CA PRO A 507 18.35 -12.82 28.65
C PRO A 507 17.65 -12.19 27.43
N GLU A 508 16.70 -11.28 27.67
CA GLU A 508 15.94 -10.59 26.62
C GLU A 508 16.77 -9.54 25.85
N THR A 509 17.78 -8.94 26.47
CA THR A 509 18.59 -7.86 25.89
C THR A 509 20.04 -8.25 25.60
N ASP A 510 20.52 -9.37 26.13
CA ASP A 510 21.89 -9.86 25.93
C ASP A 510 22.12 -10.28 24.47
N GLU A 511 21.06 -10.66 23.75
CA GLU A 511 21.13 -11.01 22.33
C GLU A 511 21.18 -9.79 21.39
N TYR A 512 20.85 -8.58 21.90
CA TYR A 512 20.79 -7.37 21.09
C TYR A 512 22.19 -7.01 20.55
N ARG A 513 22.30 -6.90 19.22
CA ARG A 513 23.52 -6.47 18.55
C ARG A 513 23.92 -5.06 18.96
N TYR A 514 25.20 -4.77 18.84
CA TYR A 514 25.81 -3.47 19.12
C TYR A 514 26.50 -2.97 17.86
N PHE A 515 26.11 -1.78 17.39
CA PHE A 515 26.80 -1.09 16.30
C PHE A 515 27.26 0.30 16.77
N ASP A 516 28.50 0.62 16.43
CA ASP A 516 29.11 1.91 16.73
C ASP A 516 29.68 2.55 15.46
N PRO A 517 28.93 3.46 14.81
CA PRO A 517 29.37 4.11 13.57
C PRO A 517 30.65 4.93 13.70
N LYS A 518 31.04 5.38 14.91
CA LYS A 518 32.27 6.14 15.14
C LYS A 518 33.52 5.25 15.25
N MET A 519 33.38 3.94 15.48
CA MET A 519 34.50 3.01 15.58
C MET A 519 34.99 2.59 14.18
N LEU A 520 36.10 3.16 13.70
CA LEU A 520 36.62 2.95 12.34
C LEU A 520 37.12 1.51 12.04
N ARG A 521 37.34 0.67 13.06
CA ARG A 521 37.66 -0.75 12.92
C ARG A 521 36.54 -1.58 13.53
N GLY A 522 35.78 -2.28 12.68
CA GLY A 522 34.76 -3.23 13.13
C GLY A 522 35.43 -4.45 13.73
N SER A 523 35.65 -4.47 15.04
CA SER A 523 35.69 -5.74 15.75
C SER A 523 34.25 -6.16 15.96
N GLU A 524 33.85 -7.30 15.40
CA GLU A 524 32.52 -7.85 15.63
C GLU A 524 32.21 -7.90 17.13
N SER A 525 31.01 -7.42 17.49
CA SER A 525 30.20 -7.92 18.59
C SER A 525 30.62 -7.70 20.06
N SER A 526 31.76 -7.08 20.39
CA SER A 526 32.08 -6.83 21.81
C SER A 526 31.64 -5.43 22.28
N ILE A 527 30.63 -5.40 23.16
CA ILE A 527 30.30 -4.22 23.96
C ILE A 527 31.58 -3.86 24.75
N PRO A 528 32.07 -2.61 24.71
CA PRO A 528 33.26 -2.22 25.48
C PRO A 528 33.03 -2.53 26.97
N ARG A 529 33.81 -3.47 27.53
CA ARG A 529 33.63 -3.99 28.91
C ARG A 529 33.78 -2.96 30.04
N ASN A 530 34.20 -1.72 29.75
CA ASN A 530 34.72 -0.82 30.78
C ASN A 530 34.23 0.64 30.75
N LYS A 531 33.13 0.95 30.07
CA LYS A 531 32.46 2.25 30.21
C LYS A 531 30.97 2.05 30.12
N ASN A 532 30.25 2.47 31.16
CA ASN A 532 28.79 2.50 31.15
C ASN A 532 28.39 3.86 30.52
N PRO A 533 28.19 3.97 29.19
CA PRO A 533 28.14 5.27 28.51
C PRO A 533 26.89 6.08 28.87
N PHE A 534 25.92 5.42 29.51
CA PHE A 534 24.57 5.91 29.78
C PHE A 534 24.27 6.07 31.29
N GLN A 535 25.24 5.85 32.18
CA GLN A 535 25.03 5.90 33.64
C GLN A 535 24.69 7.32 34.15
N GLU A 536 25.27 8.36 33.56
CA GLU A 536 25.02 9.77 33.90
C GLU A 536 23.69 10.29 33.30
N ALA A 537 23.09 9.60 32.32
CA ALA A 537 21.78 9.93 31.77
C ALA A 537 20.61 9.61 32.74
N ARG A 538 20.91 9.12 33.95
CA ARG A 538 19.91 8.81 34.99
C ARG A 538 19.23 10.06 35.59
N GLN A 539 19.88 11.23 35.54
CA GLN A 539 19.27 12.50 35.96
C GLN A 539 18.83 13.29 34.72
N GLY A 540 17.56 13.15 34.32
CA GLY A 540 16.98 13.90 33.18
C GLY A 540 16.89 13.13 31.85
N LYS A 541 16.43 11.87 31.88
CA LYS A 541 16.21 11.03 30.68
C LYS A 541 15.30 11.76 29.66
N ARG A 542 15.83 12.12 28.49
CA ARG A 542 15.03 12.51 27.31
C ARG A 542 14.93 11.31 26.38
N VAL A 543 13.76 10.69 26.32
CA VAL A 543 13.48 9.58 25.40
C VAL A 543 12.76 10.17 24.19
N LEU A 544 13.21 9.81 22.99
CA LEU A 544 12.52 10.15 21.74
C LEU A 544 11.94 8.84 21.17
N TYR A 545 10.64 8.78 20.99
CA TYR A 545 9.95 7.64 20.39
C TYR A 545 9.76 7.86 18.88
N GLY A 546 9.94 6.80 18.11
CA GLY A 546 9.79 6.82 16.66
C GLY A 546 9.13 5.55 16.14
N CYS A 547 8.30 5.69 15.11
CA CYS A 547 7.74 4.54 14.38
C CYS A 547 7.69 4.79 12.87
N SER A 548 7.61 3.70 12.08
CA SER A 548 7.46 3.81 10.62
C SER A 548 6.13 4.48 10.26
N GLU A 549 5.05 3.99 10.86
CA GLU A 549 3.68 4.50 10.77
C GLU A 549 3.09 4.58 12.19
N LEU A 550 2.34 5.64 12.47
CA LEU A 550 1.45 5.69 13.64
C LEU A 550 0.09 5.12 13.21
N PHE A 551 -0.37 4.09 13.91
CA PHE A 551 -1.64 3.44 13.61
C PHE A 551 -2.45 3.15 14.88
N ASN A 552 -3.78 3.15 14.76
CA ASN A 552 -4.69 2.68 15.81
C ASN A 552 -5.07 1.21 15.58
N ALA A 553 -5.84 0.63 16.52
CA ALA A 553 -6.21 -0.78 16.45
C ALA A 553 -7.01 -1.12 15.18
N ALA A 554 -7.94 -0.24 14.77
CA ALA A 554 -8.72 -0.40 13.54
C ALA A 554 -7.82 -0.54 12.31
N GLN A 555 -6.82 0.35 12.20
CA GLN A 555 -5.85 0.33 11.11
C GLN A 555 -4.96 -0.92 11.17
N PHE A 556 -4.54 -1.35 12.36
CA PHE A 556 -3.77 -2.58 12.54
C PHE A 556 -4.57 -3.83 12.13
N ILE A 557 -5.85 -3.92 12.53
CA ILE A 557 -6.75 -5.01 12.14
C ILE A 557 -6.99 -5.01 10.62
N LYS A 558 -7.21 -3.85 10.00
CA LYS A 558 -7.34 -3.74 8.54
C LYS A 558 -6.06 -4.12 7.80
N GLN A 559 -4.89 -3.84 8.38
CA GLN A 559 -3.62 -4.34 7.85
C GLN A 559 -3.58 -5.87 7.94
N SER A 560 -4.09 -6.48 9.02
CA SER A 560 -4.17 -7.94 9.19
C SER A 560 -5.19 -8.67 8.28
N ASP A 561 -6.23 -7.98 7.80
CA ASP A 561 -7.19 -8.52 6.82
C ASP A 561 -6.59 -8.66 5.41
N ARG A 562 -5.77 -7.68 4.98
CA ARG A 562 -5.17 -7.64 3.62
C ARG A 562 -4.28 -8.84 3.28
N TRP A 563 -3.84 -9.59 4.29
CA TRP A 563 -3.05 -10.82 4.15
C TRP A 563 -3.75 -11.90 3.35
N ARG A 564 -5.09 -11.98 3.42
CA ARG A 564 -5.88 -12.95 2.66
C ARG A 564 -5.97 -12.59 1.18
N ARG A 565 -5.93 -11.29 0.85
CA ARG A 565 -6.10 -10.84 -0.55
C ARG A 565 -4.83 -10.94 -1.38
N ASN A 566 -3.65 -10.85 -0.76
CA ASN A 566 -2.37 -10.82 -1.49
C ASN A 566 -1.51 -12.10 -1.34
N GLY A 567 -1.68 -12.89 -0.25
CA GLY A 567 -0.90 -14.12 -0.04
C GLY A 567 -1.19 -15.27 -1.03
N TYR A 568 -2.26 -15.17 -1.83
CA TYR A 568 -2.60 -16.16 -2.85
C TYR A 568 -2.00 -15.86 -4.23
N TRP A 569 -1.38 -14.69 -4.44
CA TRP A 569 -0.98 -14.23 -5.77
C TRP A 569 0.46 -14.58 -6.20
N CYS A 570 1.36 -14.92 -5.28
CA CYS A 570 2.79 -14.84 -5.60
C CYS A 570 3.56 -16.17 -5.72
N LEU A 571 3.01 -17.31 -5.29
CA LEU A 571 3.65 -18.62 -5.52
C LEU A 571 3.05 -19.40 -6.71
N PHE A 572 1.94 -18.92 -7.26
CA PHE A 572 1.20 -19.59 -8.33
C PHE A 572 0.57 -18.57 -9.31
N GLY A 573 1.30 -17.52 -9.67
CA GLY A 573 0.82 -16.46 -10.59
C GLY A 573 0.30 -16.99 -11.95
N ASP A 574 0.76 -18.16 -12.39
CA ASP A 574 0.20 -18.81 -13.58
C ASP A 574 -0.83 -19.91 -13.26
N LEU A 575 -0.75 -20.57 -12.10
CA LEU A 575 -1.73 -21.59 -11.67
C LEU A 575 -3.07 -20.99 -11.19
N GLY A 576 -3.07 -19.70 -10.87
CA GLY A 576 -4.22 -18.94 -10.41
C GLY A 576 -5.37 -18.90 -11.39
N GLY A 577 -5.13 -18.87 -12.71
CA GLY A 577 -6.25 -18.84 -13.67
C GLY A 577 -7.09 -20.11 -13.71
N ILE A 578 -6.50 -21.26 -13.35
CA ILE A 578 -7.22 -22.53 -13.24
C ILE A 578 -7.79 -22.71 -11.84
N LEU A 579 -7.04 -22.34 -10.80
CA LEU A 579 -7.55 -22.40 -9.43
C LEU A 579 -8.64 -21.37 -9.14
N GLU A 580 -8.66 -20.18 -9.75
CA GLU A 580 -9.73 -19.17 -9.62
C GLU A 580 -11.02 -19.61 -10.30
N VAL A 581 -10.97 -20.33 -11.42
CA VAL A 581 -12.17 -20.97 -11.98
C VAL A 581 -12.74 -22.02 -11.00
N PHE A 582 -11.88 -22.62 -10.15
CA PHE A 582 -12.28 -23.55 -9.10
C PHE A 582 -12.54 -22.90 -7.72
N ASP A 583 -11.98 -21.72 -7.42
CA ASP A 583 -12.12 -20.99 -6.15
C ASP A 583 -13.35 -20.06 -6.19
N VAL A 584 -13.73 -19.53 -7.36
CA VAL A 584 -15.07 -18.93 -7.59
C VAL A 584 -16.19 -19.93 -7.27
N LEU A 585 -15.90 -21.24 -7.29
CA LEU A 585 -16.82 -22.32 -6.91
C LEU A 585 -16.67 -22.79 -5.46
N LYS A 586 -15.76 -22.19 -4.67
CA LYS A 586 -15.36 -22.66 -3.34
C LYS A 586 -15.75 -21.73 -2.20
N ASP A 587 -16.03 -20.46 -2.48
CA ASP A 587 -16.35 -19.45 -1.45
C ASP A 587 -17.72 -19.62 -0.77
N GLU A 588 -18.49 -20.64 -1.16
CA GLU A 588 -19.60 -21.16 -0.35
C GLU A 588 -19.34 -22.64 -0.11
N GLY A 589 -19.06 -23.03 1.14
CA GLY A 589 -18.79 -24.42 1.57
C GLY A 589 -19.88 -25.46 1.26
N TYR A 590 -20.86 -25.10 0.43
CA TYR A 590 -21.94 -25.91 -0.12
C TYR A 590 -21.70 -26.37 -1.58
N LEU A 591 -20.94 -25.64 -2.42
CA LEU A 591 -20.95 -25.88 -3.87
C LEU A 591 -20.10 -27.07 -4.32
N ILE A 592 -18.86 -27.22 -3.83
CA ILE A 592 -17.97 -28.36 -4.19
C ILE A 592 -18.39 -29.70 -3.56
N LYS A 593 -19.18 -29.67 -2.47
CA LYS A 593 -19.81 -30.88 -1.92
C LYS A 593 -21.05 -31.33 -2.70
N THR A 594 -21.54 -30.52 -3.62
CA THR A 594 -22.70 -30.89 -4.44
C THR A 594 -22.23 -31.79 -5.59
N PHE A 595 -22.82 -32.97 -5.71
CA PHE A 595 -22.53 -34.00 -6.74
C PHE A 595 -22.31 -33.48 -8.18
N TRP A 596 -22.89 -32.32 -8.51
CA TRP A 596 -22.83 -31.68 -9.82
C TRP A 596 -21.50 -30.97 -10.13
N THR A 597 -20.88 -30.30 -9.15
CA THR A 597 -19.65 -29.50 -9.39
C THR A 597 -18.43 -30.39 -9.63
N CYS A 598 -18.32 -31.49 -8.90
CA CYS A 598 -17.23 -32.45 -9.08
C CYS A 598 -17.25 -33.14 -10.46
N LYS A 599 -18.44 -33.43 -10.97
CA LYS A 599 -18.60 -34.03 -12.30
C LYS A 599 -18.20 -33.07 -13.42
N VAL A 600 -18.53 -31.79 -13.28
CA VAL A 600 -18.16 -30.74 -14.24
C VAL A 600 -16.66 -30.47 -14.20
N ASP A 601 -16.08 -30.38 -13.01
CA ASP A 601 -14.63 -30.22 -12.81
C ASP A 601 -13.84 -31.38 -13.48
N GLY A 602 -14.15 -32.62 -13.09
CA GLY A 602 -13.52 -33.80 -13.67
C GLY A 602 -13.68 -33.91 -15.19
N PHE A 603 -14.86 -33.52 -15.71
CA PHE A 603 -15.13 -33.47 -17.15
C PHE A 603 -14.24 -32.46 -17.88
N LEU A 604 -14.15 -31.22 -17.39
CA LEU A 604 -13.37 -30.17 -18.06
C LEU A 604 -11.87 -30.47 -18.04
N ILE A 605 -11.35 -30.94 -16.91
CA ILE A 605 -9.94 -31.33 -16.79
C ILE A 605 -9.60 -32.43 -17.79
N LEU A 606 -10.44 -33.47 -17.87
CA LEU A 606 -10.22 -34.58 -18.80
C LEU A 606 -10.37 -34.11 -20.26
N LEU A 607 -11.39 -33.32 -20.58
CA LEU A 607 -11.64 -32.81 -21.92
C LEU A 607 -10.44 -32.04 -22.47
N PHE A 608 -9.92 -31.05 -21.73
CA PHE A 608 -8.80 -30.24 -22.19
C PHE A 608 -7.48 -31.02 -22.22
N GLY A 609 -7.28 -31.96 -21.29
CA GLY A 609 -6.16 -32.89 -21.33
C GLY A 609 -6.15 -33.75 -22.59
N LEU A 610 -7.31 -34.29 -22.98
CA LEU A 610 -7.48 -35.09 -24.19
C LEU A 610 -7.33 -34.27 -25.47
N ILE A 611 -7.86 -33.06 -25.52
CA ILE A 611 -7.68 -32.14 -26.66
C ILE A 611 -6.18 -31.84 -26.84
N SER A 612 -5.45 -31.60 -25.75
CA SER A 612 -4.03 -31.30 -25.79
C SER A 612 -3.20 -32.44 -26.38
N ILE A 613 -3.35 -33.68 -25.88
CA ILE A 613 -2.57 -34.82 -26.39
C ILE A 613 -2.90 -35.14 -27.85
N ASN A 614 -4.19 -35.15 -28.21
CA ASN A 614 -4.63 -35.46 -29.57
C ASN A 614 -4.19 -34.37 -30.56
N THR A 615 -4.15 -33.10 -30.13
CA THR A 615 -3.59 -32.00 -30.93
C THR A 615 -2.08 -32.18 -31.15
N LEU A 616 -1.33 -32.58 -30.12
CA LEU A 616 0.10 -32.85 -30.23
C LEU A 616 0.39 -34.03 -31.18
N THR A 617 -0.43 -35.07 -31.13
CA THR A 617 -0.37 -36.20 -32.08
C THR A 617 -0.67 -35.77 -33.51
N ALA A 618 -1.70 -34.96 -33.72
CA ALA A 618 -2.00 -34.43 -35.06
C ALA A 618 -0.85 -33.56 -35.60
N ILE A 619 -0.24 -32.74 -34.75
CA ILE A 619 0.94 -31.95 -35.10
C ILE A 619 2.11 -32.88 -35.48
N SER A 620 2.38 -33.95 -34.74
CA SER A 620 3.49 -34.88 -35.05
C SER A 620 3.29 -35.58 -36.40
N VAL A 621 2.06 -35.96 -36.74
CA VAL A 621 1.70 -36.53 -38.05
C VAL A 621 1.86 -35.51 -39.18
N ILE A 622 1.37 -34.28 -39.00
CA ILE A 622 1.54 -33.19 -39.98
C ILE A 622 3.02 -32.93 -40.25
N ARG A 623 3.87 -32.97 -39.20
CA ARG A 623 5.32 -32.84 -39.33
C ARG A 623 5.95 -34.02 -40.05
N TYR A 624 5.48 -35.23 -39.78
CA TYR A 624 5.93 -36.43 -40.49
C TYR A 624 5.61 -36.36 -41.98
N ILE A 625 4.39 -35.96 -42.36
CA ILE A 625 4.01 -35.82 -43.77
C ILE A 625 4.91 -34.79 -44.46
N LYS A 626 5.11 -33.61 -43.87
CA LYS A 626 5.98 -32.56 -44.45
C LYS A 626 7.45 -32.97 -44.54
N GLY A 627 7.97 -33.67 -43.53
CA GLY A 627 9.40 -34.03 -43.44
C GLY A 627 9.79 -35.30 -44.17
N CYS A 628 8.93 -36.32 -44.14
CA CYS A 628 9.22 -37.67 -44.63
C CYS A 628 8.49 -38.00 -45.94
N GLN A 629 7.33 -37.39 -46.21
CA GLN A 629 6.50 -37.65 -47.40
C GLN A 629 6.05 -36.35 -48.10
N PRO A 630 6.99 -35.56 -48.67
CA PRO A 630 6.69 -34.25 -49.22
C PRO A 630 5.66 -34.27 -50.36
N HIS A 631 5.55 -35.38 -51.10
CA HIS A 631 4.52 -35.57 -52.15
C HIS A 631 3.08 -35.42 -51.59
N ASN A 632 2.85 -35.85 -50.35
CA ASN A 632 1.55 -35.79 -49.69
C ASN A 632 1.32 -34.47 -48.93
N ALA A 633 2.28 -33.53 -48.96
CA ALA A 633 2.15 -32.26 -48.24
C ALA A 633 1.02 -31.36 -48.77
N HIS A 634 0.58 -31.57 -50.02
CA HIS A 634 -0.54 -30.84 -50.62
C HIS A 634 -1.88 -31.12 -49.93
N HIS A 635 -2.01 -32.26 -49.22
CA HIS A 635 -3.17 -32.55 -48.38
C HIS A 635 -3.24 -31.67 -47.12
N ILE A 636 -2.19 -30.91 -46.78
CA ILE A 636 -2.14 -30.03 -45.61
C ILE A 636 -2.61 -28.63 -46.03
N ASN A 637 -3.91 -28.53 -46.33
CA ASN A 637 -4.59 -27.27 -46.64
C ASN A 637 -5.48 -26.82 -45.46
N LYS A 638 -5.96 -25.57 -45.49
CA LYS A 638 -6.77 -24.99 -44.39
C LYS A 638 -8.04 -25.82 -44.10
N ARG A 639 -8.68 -26.37 -45.14
CA ARG A 639 -9.90 -27.17 -45.02
C ARG A 639 -9.63 -28.47 -44.26
N ASN A 640 -8.59 -29.20 -44.63
CA ASN A 640 -8.23 -30.46 -44.00
C ASN A 640 -7.71 -30.26 -42.57
N ILE A 641 -6.98 -29.18 -42.30
CA ILE A 641 -6.58 -28.83 -40.92
C ILE A 641 -7.80 -28.52 -40.05
N CYS A 642 -8.79 -27.79 -40.58
CA CYS A 642 -10.04 -27.52 -39.87
C CYS A 642 -10.80 -28.81 -39.55
N LEU A 643 -10.89 -29.74 -40.51
CA LEU A 643 -11.50 -31.06 -40.29
C LEU A 643 -10.79 -31.85 -39.18
N VAL A 644 -9.45 -31.90 -39.20
CA VAL A 644 -8.66 -32.58 -38.16
C VAL A 644 -8.88 -31.95 -36.78
N ILE A 645 -8.97 -30.62 -36.68
CA ILE A 645 -9.26 -29.95 -35.40
C ILE A 645 -10.65 -30.37 -34.91
N THR A 646 -11.67 -30.32 -35.77
CA THR A 646 -13.04 -30.74 -35.41
C THR A 646 -13.08 -32.19 -34.94
N GLU A 647 -12.38 -33.11 -35.62
CA GLU A 647 -12.25 -34.51 -35.22
C GLU A 647 -11.61 -34.67 -33.83
N VAL A 648 -10.54 -33.92 -33.55
CA VAL A 648 -9.87 -33.94 -32.22
C VAL A 648 -10.82 -33.50 -31.11
N TRP A 649 -11.60 -32.45 -31.34
CA TRP A 649 -12.55 -31.95 -30.35
C TRP A 649 -13.69 -32.94 -30.12
N LEU A 650 -14.29 -33.50 -31.18
CA LEU A 650 -15.36 -34.49 -31.07
C LEU A 650 -14.91 -35.78 -30.38
N PHE A 651 -13.72 -36.28 -30.73
CA PHE A 651 -13.13 -37.46 -30.11
C PHE A 651 -12.87 -37.25 -28.62
N SER A 652 -12.32 -36.08 -28.25
CA SER A 652 -12.04 -35.75 -26.84
C SER A 652 -13.33 -35.56 -26.03
N LEU A 653 -14.36 -34.95 -26.64
CA LEU A 653 -15.67 -34.77 -26.03
C LEU A 653 -16.37 -36.11 -25.73
N PHE A 654 -16.27 -37.07 -26.64
CA PHE A 654 -16.80 -38.41 -26.44
C PHE A 654 -16.19 -39.09 -25.19
N TRP A 655 -14.86 -39.14 -25.11
CA TRP A 655 -14.17 -39.82 -24.01
C TRP A 655 -14.33 -39.11 -22.66
N ALA A 656 -14.36 -37.77 -22.65
CA ALA A 656 -14.60 -36.99 -21.44
C ALA A 656 -16.07 -37.05 -20.99
N GLY A 657 -17.01 -37.15 -21.92
CA GLY A 657 -18.45 -37.23 -21.65
C GLY A 657 -18.92 -38.61 -21.19
N ALA A 658 -18.22 -39.69 -21.56
CA ALA A 658 -18.61 -41.06 -21.23
C ALA A 658 -18.85 -41.34 -19.72
N PRO A 659 -18.04 -40.84 -18.77
CA PRO A 659 -18.32 -40.94 -17.34
C PRO A 659 -19.56 -40.19 -16.86
N LEU A 660 -19.99 -39.14 -17.59
CA LEU A 660 -21.24 -38.42 -17.28
C LEU A 660 -22.46 -39.25 -17.69
N LEU A 661 -22.32 -40.08 -18.73
CA LEU A 661 -23.36 -40.97 -19.26
C LEU A 661 -23.39 -42.35 -18.59
N GLY A 662 -22.55 -42.56 -17.56
CA GLY A 662 -22.52 -43.80 -16.76
C GLY A 662 -21.52 -44.87 -17.25
N TRP A 663 -20.73 -44.58 -18.29
CA TRP A 663 -19.60 -45.42 -18.71
C TRP A 663 -18.31 -44.91 -18.07
N GLY A 664 -18.23 -45.03 -16.74
CA GLY A 664 -17.23 -44.39 -15.88
C GLY A 664 -17.88 -43.50 -14.81
N SER A 665 -17.10 -42.99 -13.85
CA SER A 665 -17.58 -42.00 -12.88
C SER A 665 -16.46 -41.04 -12.48
N TYR A 666 -16.85 -39.83 -12.06
CA TYR A 666 -15.94 -38.86 -11.44
C TYR A 666 -16.11 -38.87 -9.92
N ARG A 667 -14.99 -38.85 -9.20
CA ARG A 667 -14.95 -38.83 -7.73
C ARG A 667 -14.01 -37.72 -7.24
N ALA A 668 -14.39 -37.11 -6.12
CA ALA A 668 -13.51 -36.21 -5.40
C ALA A 668 -12.42 -37.01 -4.68
N GLN A 669 -11.18 -36.81 -5.11
CA GLN A 669 -10.00 -37.11 -4.30
C GLN A 669 -9.83 -35.90 -3.37
N GLY A 670 -9.37 -36.06 -2.11
CA GLY A 670 -9.23 -34.92 -1.18
C GLY A 670 -8.47 -33.71 -1.76
N TYR A 671 -8.53 -32.55 -1.09
CA TYR A 671 -7.93 -31.26 -1.54
C TYR A 671 -8.66 -30.53 -2.68
N GLY A 672 -9.91 -30.90 -2.97
CA GLY A 672 -10.78 -30.16 -3.89
C GLY A 672 -10.57 -30.45 -5.37
N THR A 673 -10.04 -31.64 -5.72
CA THR A 673 -9.86 -32.06 -7.11
C THR A 673 -10.76 -33.23 -7.46
N CYS A 674 -11.39 -33.18 -8.64
CA CYS A 674 -12.19 -34.29 -9.16
C CYS A 674 -11.50 -35.02 -10.31
N GLU A 675 -11.49 -36.34 -10.21
CA GLU A 675 -10.78 -37.25 -11.10
C GLU A 675 -11.66 -38.46 -11.45
N ILE A 676 -11.25 -39.27 -12.42
CA ILE A 676 -11.95 -40.52 -12.76
C ILE A 676 -11.83 -41.48 -11.58
N ASP A 677 -12.92 -42.12 -11.19
CA ASP A 677 -12.92 -43.12 -10.12
C ASP A 677 -12.32 -44.45 -10.62
N TRP A 678 -10.99 -44.54 -10.52
CA TRP A 678 -10.24 -45.73 -10.88
C TRP A 678 -10.54 -46.92 -9.95
N THR A 679 -11.06 -46.68 -8.74
CA THR A 679 -11.33 -47.73 -7.75
C THR A 679 -12.58 -48.55 -8.10
N GLN A 680 -13.56 -47.94 -8.78
CA GLN A 680 -14.75 -48.63 -9.27
C GLN A 680 -14.46 -49.62 -10.42
N ALA A 681 -13.33 -49.48 -11.10
CA ALA A 681 -12.88 -50.44 -12.11
C ALA A 681 -12.60 -51.84 -11.53
N LEU A 682 -12.35 -51.96 -10.22
CA LEU A 682 -12.18 -53.25 -9.55
C LEU A 682 -13.51 -54.00 -9.39
N HIS A 683 -14.59 -53.26 -9.14
CA HIS A 683 -15.89 -53.82 -8.75
C HIS A 683 -16.88 -53.97 -9.92
N SER A 684 -16.68 -53.25 -11.03
CA SER A 684 -17.64 -53.23 -12.15
C SER A 684 -17.00 -53.39 -13.52
N VAL A 685 -17.51 -54.34 -14.32
CA VAL A 685 -17.04 -54.64 -15.68
C VAL A 685 -17.13 -53.43 -16.64
N PRO A 686 -18.23 -52.66 -16.71
CA PRO A 686 -18.30 -51.48 -17.58
C PRO A 686 -17.25 -50.40 -17.24
N PHE A 687 -16.95 -50.21 -15.95
CA PHE A 687 -15.92 -49.26 -15.49
C PHE A 687 -14.51 -49.74 -15.82
N LYS A 688 -14.27 -51.05 -15.72
CA LYS A 688 -13.01 -51.68 -16.14
C LYS A 688 -12.78 -51.56 -17.65
N LEU A 689 -13.82 -51.81 -18.46
CA LEU A 689 -13.74 -51.67 -19.91
C LEU A 689 -13.50 -50.21 -20.32
N TYR A 690 -14.13 -49.25 -19.64
CA TYR A 690 -13.86 -47.83 -19.86
C TYR A 690 -12.40 -47.47 -19.53
N ALA A 691 -11.91 -47.87 -18.36
CA ALA A 691 -10.53 -47.60 -17.91
C ALA A 691 -9.49 -48.15 -18.91
N ILE A 692 -9.63 -49.40 -19.34
CA ILE A 692 -8.71 -50.00 -20.33
C ILE A 692 -8.80 -49.26 -21.67
N SER A 693 -10.01 -48.94 -22.12
CA SER A 693 -10.24 -48.28 -23.40
C SER A 693 -9.65 -46.86 -23.44
N ILE A 694 -9.86 -46.06 -22.39
CA ILE A 694 -9.34 -44.69 -22.35
C ILE A 694 -7.81 -44.67 -22.35
N PHE A 695 -7.14 -45.56 -21.60
CA PHE A 695 -5.67 -45.67 -21.64
C PHE A 695 -5.16 -46.13 -23.01
N PHE A 696 -5.80 -47.13 -23.61
CA PHE A 696 -5.38 -47.62 -24.91
C PHE A 696 -5.49 -46.53 -25.99
N PHE A 697 -6.67 -45.92 -26.14
CA PHE A 697 -6.95 -44.96 -27.20
C PHE A 697 -6.40 -43.56 -26.95
N ASN A 698 -6.29 -43.10 -25.70
CA ASN A 698 -5.91 -41.72 -25.38
C ASN A 698 -4.54 -41.58 -24.71
N PHE A 699 -3.82 -42.68 -24.46
CA PHE A 699 -2.43 -42.63 -23.99
C PHE A 699 -1.49 -43.45 -24.88
N PHE A 700 -1.72 -44.76 -25.03
CA PHE A 700 -0.79 -45.64 -25.75
C PHE A 700 -0.78 -45.41 -27.27
N VAL A 701 -1.94 -45.26 -27.92
CA VAL A 701 -2.02 -44.97 -29.36
C VAL A 701 -1.36 -43.61 -29.69
N PRO A 702 -1.71 -42.49 -29.02
CA PRO A 702 -1.02 -41.21 -29.19
C PRO A 702 0.49 -41.29 -28.96
N LEU A 703 0.92 -41.98 -27.89
CA LEU A 703 2.34 -42.19 -27.58
C LEU A 703 3.07 -42.92 -28.71
N PHE A 704 2.50 -44.03 -29.20
CA PHE A 704 3.07 -44.80 -30.30
C PHE A 704 3.20 -43.95 -31.58
N ILE A 705 2.15 -43.21 -31.95
CA ILE A 705 2.17 -42.35 -33.14
C ILE A 705 3.22 -41.24 -32.99
N ILE A 706 3.29 -40.57 -31.84
CA ILE A 706 4.27 -39.51 -31.57
C ILE A 706 5.69 -40.05 -31.66
N VAL A 707 5.98 -41.17 -31.00
CA VAL A 707 7.32 -41.80 -31.03
C VAL A 707 7.67 -42.24 -32.45
N PHE A 708 6.77 -42.95 -33.14
CA PHE A 708 6.98 -43.42 -34.50
C PHE A 708 7.26 -42.26 -35.47
N THR A 709 6.41 -41.24 -35.47
CA THR A 709 6.52 -40.08 -36.37
C THR A 709 7.84 -39.34 -36.16
N TYR A 710 8.24 -39.06 -34.92
CA TYR A 710 9.51 -38.38 -34.65
C TYR A 710 10.74 -39.24 -34.89
N VAL A 711 10.70 -40.55 -34.59
CA VAL A 711 11.79 -41.47 -34.92
C VAL A 711 12.02 -41.53 -36.44
N CYS A 712 10.94 -41.59 -37.23
CA CYS A 712 11.04 -41.52 -38.69
C CYS A 712 11.59 -40.17 -39.18
N ILE A 713 11.15 -39.05 -38.59
CA ILE A 713 11.66 -37.71 -38.93
C ILE A 713 13.17 -37.63 -38.62
N ILE A 714 13.62 -38.08 -37.46
CA ILE A 714 15.03 -38.08 -37.05
C ILE A 714 15.86 -38.95 -38.02
N ARG A 715 15.38 -40.15 -38.35
CA ARG A 715 16.05 -41.04 -39.33
C ARG A 715 16.14 -40.41 -40.71
N ARG A 716 15.08 -39.74 -41.18
CA ARG A 716 15.05 -39.03 -42.47
C ARG A 716 16.01 -37.83 -42.48
N VAL A 717 16.06 -37.07 -41.39
CA VAL A 717 16.98 -35.92 -41.23
C VAL A 717 18.44 -36.39 -41.23
N ASN A 718 18.76 -37.47 -40.51
CA ASN A 718 20.10 -38.05 -40.44
C ASN A 718 20.53 -38.70 -41.77
N SER A 719 19.61 -39.36 -42.48
CA SER A 719 19.85 -39.95 -43.82
C SER A 719 20.03 -38.86 -44.89
N SER A 720 19.28 -37.76 -44.82
CA SER A 720 19.42 -36.61 -45.74
C SER A 720 20.74 -35.85 -45.54
N HIS A 721 21.34 -35.92 -44.34
CA HIS A 721 22.70 -35.42 -44.10
C HIS A 721 23.78 -36.29 -44.77
N LYS A 722 23.49 -37.56 -45.08
CA LYS A 722 24.41 -38.47 -45.79
C LYS A 722 24.32 -38.39 -47.32
N PHE A 723 23.31 -37.70 -47.89
CA PHE A 723 23.01 -37.76 -49.32
C PHE A 723 22.64 -36.42 -50.01
N SER A 724 23.04 -35.26 -49.48
CA SER A 724 22.78 -33.97 -50.17
C SER A 724 23.99 -33.06 -50.27
N ARG A 725 24.81 -33.31 -51.31
CA ARG A 725 25.33 -32.26 -52.19
C ARG A 725 24.23 -31.95 -53.22
N GLY A 726 23.69 -30.72 -53.22
CA GLY A 726 22.93 -30.17 -54.36
C GLY A 726 21.52 -29.61 -54.06
N GLY A 727 21.30 -28.35 -54.44
CA GLY A 727 20.04 -27.83 -54.99
C GLY A 727 19.12 -26.99 -54.07
N ASP A 728 18.93 -25.72 -54.46
CA ASP A 728 18.13 -24.61 -53.90
C ASP A 728 16.82 -24.94 -53.14
N VAL A 729 16.92 -24.99 -51.81
CA VAL A 729 15.83 -24.57 -50.91
C VAL A 729 16.47 -23.61 -49.91
N SER A 730 16.00 -22.35 -49.88
CA SER A 730 16.52 -21.27 -49.03
C SER A 730 16.88 -21.82 -47.63
N GLU A 731 18.17 -21.81 -47.26
CA GLU A 731 18.66 -22.37 -45.99
C GLU A 731 17.87 -21.85 -44.78
N ARG A 732 17.31 -20.64 -44.91
CA ARG A 732 16.43 -19.98 -43.96
C ARG A 732 15.11 -20.75 -43.74
N GLN A 733 14.48 -21.25 -44.80
CA GLN A 733 13.27 -22.07 -44.75
C GLN A 733 13.55 -23.39 -44.01
N ARG A 734 14.66 -24.05 -44.34
CA ARG A 734 15.06 -25.34 -43.75
C ARG A 734 15.43 -25.21 -42.26
N LYS A 735 16.10 -24.11 -41.89
CA LYS A 735 16.43 -23.77 -40.49
C LYS A 735 15.17 -23.45 -39.68
N MET A 736 14.22 -22.72 -40.28
CA MET A 736 12.93 -22.42 -39.66
C MET A 736 12.11 -23.70 -39.44
N GLU A 737 11.98 -24.58 -40.43
CA GLU A 737 11.27 -25.87 -40.30
C GLU A 737 11.91 -26.80 -39.26
N ARG A 738 13.24 -26.88 -39.20
CA ARG A 738 13.96 -27.64 -38.15
C ARG A 738 13.70 -27.08 -36.75
N SER A 739 13.70 -25.75 -36.60
CA SER A 739 13.42 -25.11 -35.31
C SER A 739 12.01 -25.41 -34.82
N ILE A 740 11.03 -25.39 -35.73
CA ILE A 740 9.63 -25.67 -35.39
C ILE A 740 9.45 -27.15 -35.01
N THR A 741 10.07 -28.09 -35.74
CA THR A 741 10.04 -29.52 -35.39
C THR A 741 10.71 -29.78 -34.03
N ARG A 742 11.81 -29.08 -33.71
CA ARG A 742 12.46 -29.18 -32.38
C ARG A 742 11.54 -28.71 -31.25
N VAL A 743 10.84 -27.59 -31.45
CA VAL A 743 9.85 -27.08 -30.48
C VAL A 743 8.72 -28.10 -30.29
N SER A 744 8.15 -28.64 -31.39
CA SER A 744 7.09 -29.65 -31.31
C SER A 744 7.53 -30.95 -30.60
N MET A 745 8.76 -31.42 -30.81
CA MET A 745 9.30 -32.58 -30.09
C MET A 745 9.40 -32.34 -28.58
N ILE A 746 9.84 -31.13 -28.17
CA ILE A 746 9.99 -30.79 -26.75
C ILE A 746 8.62 -30.63 -26.08
N LEU A 747 7.63 -30.05 -26.76
CA LEU A 747 6.25 -29.98 -26.27
C LEU A 747 5.66 -31.38 -26.05
N CYS A 748 5.84 -32.30 -27.00
CA CYS A 748 5.40 -33.68 -26.84
C CYS A 748 6.12 -34.39 -25.68
N ALA A 749 7.43 -34.19 -25.52
CA ALA A 749 8.19 -34.78 -24.43
C ALA A 749 7.77 -34.24 -23.06
N ALA A 750 7.61 -32.92 -22.92
CA ALA A 750 7.16 -32.28 -21.68
C ALA A 750 5.76 -32.76 -21.29
N PHE A 751 4.83 -32.83 -22.26
CA PHE A 751 3.48 -33.34 -22.01
C PHE A 751 3.49 -34.80 -21.55
N LEU A 752 4.23 -35.69 -22.24
CA LEU A 752 4.32 -37.10 -21.86
C LEU A 752 4.97 -37.28 -20.49
N LEU A 753 6.03 -36.54 -20.17
CA LEU A 753 6.70 -36.61 -18.87
C LEU A 753 5.78 -36.13 -17.73
N ALA A 754 4.97 -35.10 -17.97
CA ALA A 754 4.04 -34.57 -16.99
C ALA A 754 2.89 -35.54 -16.67
N TRP A 755 2.36 -36.21 -17.71
CA TRP A 755 1.20 -37.10 -17.58
C TRP A 755 1.55 -38.56 -17.27
N SER A 756 2.79 -39.00 -17.49
CA SER A 756 3.21 -40.38 -17.25
C SER A 756 3.07 -40.83 -15.79
N PRO A 757 3.48 -40.05 -14.77
CA PRO A 757 3.28 -40.43 -13.37
C PRO A 757 1.81 -40.69 -13.05
N TYR A 758 0.92 -39.82 -13.55
CA TYR A 758 -0.52 -39.96 -13.36
C TYR A 758 -1.07 -41.19 -14.07
N ALA A 759 -0.67 -41.45 -15.31
CA ALA A 759 -1.11 -42.62 -16.06
C ALA A 759 -0.68 -43.94 -15.39
N VAL A 760 0.56 -44.01 -14.91
CA VAL A 760 1.09 -45.19 -14.20
C VAL A 760 0.34 -45.45 -12.90
N ILE A 761 0.16 -44.41 -12.07
CA ILE A 761 -0.53 -44.56 -10.78
C ILE A 761 -2.01 -44.87 -10.97
N SER A 762 -2.66 -44.25 -11.94
CA SER A 762 -4.06 -44.51 -12.27
C SER A 762 -4.26 -45.93 -12.79
N MET A 763 -3.35 -46.46 -13.62
CA MET A 763 -3.36 -47.86 -14.06
C MET A 763 -3.10 -48.82 -12.90
N TRP A 764 -2.14 -48.49 -12.02
CA TRP A 764 -1.82 -49.27 -10.81
C TRP A 764 -3.04 -49.38 -9.88
N SER A 765 -3.77 -48.26 -9.71
CA SER A 765 -5.02 -48.21 -8.96
C SER A 765 -6.13 -49.02 -9.65
N ALA A 766 -6.27 -48.92 -10.98
CA ALA A 766 -7.26 -49.66 -11.75
C ALA A 766 -7.05 -51.20 -11.74
N LEU A 767 -5.81 -51.65 -11.52
CA LEU A 767 -5.46 -53.07 -11.32
C LEU A 767 -5.75 -53.59 -9.90
N GLY A 768 -6.20 -52.73 -8.98
CA GLY A 768 -6.60 -53.09 -7.62
C GLY A 768 -5.50 -52.95 -6.56
N PHE A 769 -4.35 -52.38 -6.90
CA PHE A 769 -3.27 -52.14 -5.94
C PHE A 769 -3.49 -50.83 -5.17
N GLN A 770 -3.22 -50.84 -3.87
CA GLN A 770 -3.34 -49.66 -3.01
C GLN A 770 -2.26 -48.63 -3.36
N VAL A 771 -2.69 -47.39 -3.65
CA VAL A 771 -1.80 -46.27 -3.95
C VAL A 771 -1.66 -45.41 -2.70
N PRO A 772 -0.43 -45.15 -2.20
CA PRO A 772 -0.21 -44.20 -1.12
C PRO A 772 -0.77 -42.80 -1.47
N PRO A 773 -1.47 -42.11 -0.55
CA PRO A 773 -2.13 -40.83 -0.84
C PRO A 773 -1.18 -39.77 -1.40
N LEU A 774 0.04 -39.67 -0.87
CA LEU A 774 1.04 -38.70 -1.30
C LEU A 774 1.44 -38.90 -2.77
N ASN A 775 1.59 -40.16 -3.21
CA ASN A 775 1.99 -40.47 -4.59
C ASN A 775 0.88 -40.13 -5.58
N GLY A 776 -0.38 -40.38 -5.20
CA GLY A 776 -1.55 -39.98 -5.99
C GLY A 776 -1.64 -38.46 -6.16
N ILE A 777 -1.43 -37.70 -5.06
CA ILE A 777 -1.43 -36.23 -5.08
C ILE A 777 -0.32 -35.70 -5.96
N LEU A 778 0.91 -36.17 -5.77
CA LEU A 778 2.06 -35.71 -6.56
C LEU A 778 1.84 -35.98 -8.05
N ALA A 779 1.36 -37.17 -8.42
CA ALA A 779 1.11 -37.50 -9.81
C ALA A 779 0.00 -36.66 -10.44
N SER A 780 -1.08 -36.37 -9.71
CA SER A 780 -2.14 -35.46 -10.15
C SER A 780 -1.62 -34.03 -10.37
N LEU A 781 -0.80 -33.52 -9.45
CA LEU A 781 -0.16 -32.20 -9.57
C LEU A 781 0.78 -32.14 -10.78
N PHE A 782 1.59 -33.17 -11.02
CA PHE A 782 2.45 -33.26 -12.21
C PHE A 782 1.62 -33.23 -13.51
N ALA A 783 0.52 -33.97 -13.60
CA ALA A 783 -0.34 -33.95 -14.79
C ALA A 783 -1.02 -32.59 -15.00
N LYS A 784 -1.56 -31.97 -13.94
CA LYS A 784 -2.16 -30.64 -13.98
C LYS A 784 -1.16 -29.55 -14.39
N SER A 785 0.12 -29.73 -14.03
CA SER A 785 1.19 -28.78 -14.38
C SER A 785 1.54 -28.74 -15.87
N ALA A 786 1.07 -29.69 -16.68
CA ALA A 786 1.46 -29.85 -18.08
C ALA A 786 1.17 -28.61 -18.95
N SER A 787 0.11 -27.88 -18.63
CA SER A 787 -0.28 -26.66 -19.34
C SER A 787 0.70 -25.51 -19.17
N PHE A 788 1.47 -25.49 -18.06
CA PHE A 788 2.47 -24.43 -17.79
C PHE A 788 3.71 -24.54 -18.65
N TYR A 789 4.10 -25.75 -19.05
CA TYR A 789 5.32 -25.93 -19.84
C TYR A 789 5.21 -25.27 -21.23
N ASN A 790 4.00 -25.17 -21.78
CA ASN A 790 3.77 -24.70 -23.14
C ASN A 790 4.27 -23.24 -23.36
N PRO A 791 3.82 -22.22 -22.59
CA PRO A 791 4.34 -20.84 -22.70
C PRO A 791 5.86 -20.73 -22.56
N PHE A 792 6.47 -21.38 -21.55
CA PHE A 792 7.92 -21.30 -21.32
C PHE A 792 8.71 -21.88 -22.49
N ILE A 793 8.26 -23.00 -23.05
CA ILE A 793 8.87 -23.62 -24.24
C ILE A 793 8.76 -22.67 -25.44
N TYR A 794 7.61 -22.03 -25.65
CA TYR A 794 7.44 -21.08 -26.75
C TYR A 794 8.28 -19.80 -26.56
N ILE A 795 8.39 -19.25 -25.36
CA ILE A 795 9.22 -18.07 -25.07
C ILE A 795 10.70 -18.40 -25.32
N GLY A 796 11.20 -19.52 -24.77
CA GLY A 796 12.60 -19.90 -24.94
C GLY A 796 12.98 -20.21 -26.38
N MET A 797 12.07 -20.85 -27.15
CA MET A 797 12.44 -21.53 -28.39
C MET A 797 11.76 -21.01 -29.66
N SER A 798 10.65 -20.25 -29.55
CA SER A 798 9.97 -19.64 -30.69
C SER A 798 10.34 -18.16 -30.80
N SER A 799 11.22 -17.84 -31.74
CA SER A 799 11.59 -16.45 -32.06
C SER A 799 10.41 -15.65 -32.63
N LYS A 800 9.44 -16.32 -33.27
CA LYS A 800 8.20 -15.70 -33.72
C LYS A 800 7.30 -15.34 -32.54
N PHE A 801 7.09 -16.28 -31.61
CA PHE A 801 6.29 -16.04 -30.41
C PHE A 801 6.86 -14.91 -29.56
N ARG A 802 8.19 -14.85 -29.39
CA ARG A 802 8.83 -13.72 -28.68
C ARG A 802 8.60 -12.37 -29.36
N LYS A 803 8.60 -12.30 -30.69
CA LYS A 803 8.34 -11.06 -31.43
C LYS A 803 6.88 -10.65 -31.34
N ASP A 804 5.95 -11.61 -31.44
CA ASP A 804 4.52 -11.36 -31.30
C ASP A 804 4.18 -10.93 -29.85
N LEU A 805 4.84 -11.54 -28.86
CA LEU A 805 4.74 -11.15 -27.45
C LEU A 805 5.33 -9.75 -27.20
N GLN A 806 6.49 -9.44 -27.78
CA GLN A 806 7.07 -8.09 -27.73
C GLN A 806 6.18 -7.05 -28.40
N ALA A 807 5.47 -7.41 -29.48
CA ALA A 807 4.52 -6.53 -30.13
C ALA A 807 3.25 -6.30 -29.28
N LEU A 808 2.81 -7.30 -28.51
CA LEU A 808 1.70 -7.17 -27.55
C LEU A 808 2.05 -6.28 -26.35
N PHE A 809 3.32 -6.28 -25.90
CA PHE A 809 3.80 -5.44 -24.80
C PHE A 809 4.43 -4.10 -25.24
N SER A 810 4.49 -3.83 -26.54
CA SER A 810 4.89 -2.51 -27.04
C SER A 810 3.69 -1.57 -27.01
N CYS A 811 3.55 -0.81 -25.93
CA CYS A 811 2.75 0.41 -25.95
C CYS A 811 3.27 1.32 -27.09
N PRO A 812 2.41 1.92 -27.93
CA PRO A 812 2.88 2.78 -29.00
C PRO A 812 3.61 3.97 -28.38
N ARG A 813 4.93 4.05 -28.55
CA ARG A 813 5.63 5.33 -28.42
C ARG A 813 4.97 6.31 -29.39
N PRO A 814 4.72 7.57 -29.01
CA PRO A 814 4.36 8.60 -29.98
C PRO A 814 5.54 8.74 -30.94
N THR A 815 5.41 8.17 -32.13
CA THR A 815 6.34 8.42 -33.21
C THR A 815 6.12 9.85 -33.68
N SER A 816 7.15 10.68 -33.51
CA SER A 816 7.32 11.90 -34.30
C SER A 816 7.17 11.54 -35.77
N THR A 817 6.03 11.87 -36.37
CA THR A 817 5.85 11.81 -37.82
C THR A 817 6.55 13.01 -38.44
N HIS A 818 7.87 12.90 -38.63
CA HIS A 818 8.50 13.51 -39.79
C HIS A 818 8.45 12.45 -40.89
N ARG A 819 7.53 12.61 -41.85
CA ARG A 819 7.64 11.94 -43.16
C ARG A 819 8.44 12.88 -44.05
N ASP A 820 9.56 12.38 -44.53
CA ASP A 820 10.30 13.00 -45.62
C ASP A 820 9.43 13.04 -46.89
N THR A 821 9.11 14.26 -47.32
CA THR A 821 8.94 14.60 -48.74
C THR A 821 10.27 14.36 -49.49
N PRO A 822 10.25 13.76 -50.69
CA PRO A 822 11.43 13.73 -51.56
C PRO A 822 11.71 15.13 -52.15
N PRO A 823 12.94 15.37 -52.65
CA PRO A 823 13.55 16.70 -52.70
C PRO A 823 13.08 17.51 -53.91
N VAL A 824 12.88 18.81 -53.72
CA VAL A 824 12.79 19.79 -54.81
C VAL A 824 13.98 20.71 -54.73
N LEU A 825 14.89 20.55 -55.68
CA LEU A 825 16.00 21.45 -55.99
C LEU A 825 15.46 22.82 -56.39
N LEU A 826 16.08 23.88 -55.85
CA LEU A 826 15.84 25.27 -56.22
C LEU A 826 16.19 25.51 -57.69
N ALA A 827 15.24 26.06 -58.45
CA ALA A 827 15.52 26.88 -59.62
C ALA A 827 14.56 28.08 -59.63
N GLN A 828 15.14 29.25 -59.87
CA GLN A 828 14.50 30.56 -59.96
C GLN A 828 13.98 30.81 -61.40
N PRO A 829 13.38 31.98 -61.72
CA PRO A 829 12.13 32.10 -62.47
C PRO A 829 12.31 32.35 -63.97
N ALA A 830 11.31 31.96 -64.78
CA ALA A 830 10.71 32.73 -65.87
C ALA A 830 9.82 31.85 -66.77
N ASP A 831 8.80 32.51 -67.32
CA ASP A 831 8.11 32.24 -68.58
C ASP A 831 6.99 31.19 -68.71
N VAL A 832 5.77 31.75 -68.75
CA VAL A 832 4.85 31.71 -69.91
C VAL A 832 3.96 30.48 -70.16
N GLN A 833 2.69 30.84 -70.42
CA GLN A 833 1.63 30.17 -71.19
C GLN A 833 0.67 29.19 -70.50
N LEU A 834 -0.50 29.76 -70.16
CA LEU A 834 -1.81 29.16 -70.36
C LEU A 834 -1.92 28.47 -71.73
N SER A 835 -2.56 27.29 -71.74
CA SER A 835 -3.23 26.77 -72.94
C SER A 835 -4.71 26.54 -72.64
N VAL A 836 -5.51 27.09 -73.53
CA VAL A 836 -6.97 27.06 -73.63
C VAL A 836 -7.34 25.94 -74.58
N ASP A 837 -8.40 25.20 -74.28
CA ASP A 837 -9.41 24.67 -75.22
C ASP A 837 -10.41 23.85 -74.38
N GLY A 838 -11.71 24.03 -74.37
CA GLY A 838 -12.61 24.88 -75.14
C GLY A 838 -13.98 24.22 -75.08
N PHE A 839 -15.02 24.90 -74.61
CA PHE A 839 -16.39 24.70 -75.08
C PHE A 839 -17.24 25.93 -74.70
N LYS A 840 -17.54 26.74 -75.72
CA LYS A 840 -18.51 27.86 -75.69
C LYS A 840 -19.93 27.30 -75.63
N VAL A 841 -20.82 27.95 -74.85
CA VAL A 841 -22.11 28.48 -75.37
C VAL A 841 -22.49 29.78 -74.62
N LYS A 842 -22.80 30.77 -75.45
CA LYS A 842 -23.40 32.13 -75.36
C LYS A 842 -24.38 32.50 -74.23
N GLU A 843 -24.17 33.70 -73.64
CA GLU A 843 -25.01 34.94 -73.63
C GLU A 843 -26.25 34.87 -72.71
N ALA A 844 -26.60 35.85 -71.86
CA ALA A 844 -26.55 37.31 -72.01
C ALA A 844 -26.63 38.08 -70.66
N THR A 845 -25.88 39.20 -70.62
CA THR A 845 -26.15 40.56 -70.09
C THR A 845 -26.78 40.84 -68.70
N GLU A 846 -25.96 41.52 -67.88
CA GLU A 846 -26.16 42.48 -66.77
C GLU A 846 -27.37 43.47 -66.82
N PRO A 847 -27.60 44.40 -65.82
CA PRO A 847 -27.06 44.57 -64.45
C PRO A 847 -28.11 45.04 -63.38
N GLY A 848 -27.69 45.28 -62.11
CA GLY A 848 -28.23 46.43 -61.34
C GLY A 848 -28.56 46.27 -59.85
N HIS A 849 -27.70 46.84 -58.99
CA HIS A 849 -27.94 47.71 -57.82
C HIS A 849 -29.14 47.55 -56.84
N ASN A 850 -28.76 47.51 -55.55
CA ASN A 850 -29.31 48.20 -54.36
C ASN A 850 -30.67 47.85 -53.71
N ALA A 851 -30.54 47.64 -52.38
CA ALA A 851 -31.37 48.12 -51.26
C ALA A 851 -32.73 47.48 -50.95
N GLY A 852 -33.01 47.34 -49.64
CA GLY A 852 -34.38 47.40 -49.09
C GLY A 852 -34.83 46.22 -48.22
N ASP A 853 -34.55 46.31 -46.92
CA ASP A 853 -35.50 46.27 -45.80
C ASP A 853 -36.90 45.60 -45.90
N VAL A 854 -37.22 44.87 -44.81
CA VAL A 854 -38.50 44.86 -44.03
C VAL A 854 -39.59 43.79 -44.27
N ILE A 855 -39.72 42.90 -43.25
CA ILE A 855 -40.90 42.45 -42.44
C ILE A 855 -42.18 41.88 -43.09
N HIS A 856 -42.55 40.64 -42.70
CA HIS A 856 -43.83 40.17 -42.04
C HIS A 856 -43.93 38.63 -42.16
N GLU A 857 -43.93 37.83 -41.07
CA GLU A 857 -45.01 37.46 -40.13
C GLU A 857 -46.01 36.36 -40.58
N GLY A 858 -46.25 35.39 -39.66
CA GLY A 858 -47.46 34.55 -39.57
C GLY A 858 -47.20 33.03 -39.57
N LYS A 859 -46.96 32.38 -38.41
CA LYS A 859 -47.91 31.59 -37.55
C LYS A 859 -48.38 30.26 -38.20
N SER A 860 -48.47 29.09 -37.56
CA SER A 860 -48.55 28.56 -36.17
C SER A 860 -48.28 27.03 -36.25
N GLU A 861 -47.71 26.31 -35.27
CA GLU A 861 -48.39 25.70 -34.10
C GLU A 861 -47.35 25.01 -33.17
N SER A 862 -47.67 24.97 -31.87
CA SER A 862 -46.91 24.41 -30.71
C SER A 862 -47.26 22.93 -30.43
N PRO A 863 -46.63 22.14 -29.50
CA PRO A 863 -46.41 22.43 -28.05
C PRO A 863 -44.96 22.15 -27.53
N PHE A 864 -44.38 23.00 -26.67
CA PHE A 864 -44.19 22.85 -25.19
C PHE A 864 -43.40 21.59 -24.74
N ARG A 865 -42.38 21.59 -23.84
CA ARG A 865 -42.02 22.53 -22.75
C ARG A 865 -40.58 22.28 -22.20
N SER A 866 -39.97 23.39 -21.78
CA SER A 866 -38.79 23.75 -20.93
C SER A 866 -38.20 22.72 -19.93
N GLU A 867 -36.94 22.81 -19.46
CA GLU A 867 -36.32 23.94 -18.73
C GLU A 867 -34.78 23.98 -18.76
N HIS A 868 -34.25 25.19 -18.98
CA HIS A 868 -32.96 25.67 -18.49
C HIS A 868 -33.14 26.26 -17.08
N LEU A 869 -32.23 25.92 -16.16
CA LEU A 869 -31.93 26.65 -14.92
C LEU A 869 -30.42 26.55 -14.71
N ARG A 870 -29.63 27.60 -14.97
CA ARG A 870 -29.32 28.72 -14.04
C ARG A 870 -29.04 28.22 -12.62
N SER A 871 -27.76 28.10 -12.26
CA SER A 871 -27.35 28.14 -10.87
C SER A 871 -27.32 29.60 -10.38
N PRO A 872 -27.77 29.88 -9.15
CA PRO A 872 -27.75 31.21 -8.57
C PRO A 872 -26.48 31.47 -7.75
N PHE A 873 -26.06 32.73 -7.81
CA PHE A 873 -25.17 33.42 -6.87
C PHE A 873 -25.74 33.46 -5.45
N ILE A 874 -24.88 33.28 -4.43
CA ILE A 874 -24.90 33.92 -3.09
C ILE A 874 -23.42 34.01 -2.66
N GLU A 875 -22.74 35.15 -2.86
CA GLU A 875 -22.49 36.23 -1.88
C GLU A 875 -21.77 35.81 -0.58
N TYR A 876 -20.50 36.21 -0.44
CA TYR A 876 -19.95 36.71 0.83
C TYR A 876 -18.93 37.84 0.57
N SER A 877 -19.34 39.04 1.00
CA SER A 877 -18.55 40.19 1.47
C SER A 877 -17.41 40.75 0.61
N ASN A 878 -17.75 41.78 -0.15
CA ASN A 878 -16.86 42.89 -0.48
C ASN A 878 -16.51 43.70 0.79
N PHE A 879 -15.22 43.82 1.12
CA PHE A 879 -14.68 45.00 1.79
C PHE A 879 -13.44 45.44 1.00
N SER A 880 -13.58 46.50 0.20
CA SER A 880 -12.47 47.18 -0.46
C SER A 880 -11.90 48.25 0.48
N PRO A 881 -10.57 48.33 0.70
CA PRO A 881 -9.95 49.42 1.43
C PRO A 881 -9.42 50.47 0.46
N HIS A 882 -10.16 51.56 0.25
CA HIS A 882 -9.58 52.78 -0.32
C HIS A 882 -10.31 54.03 0.16
N ARG A 883 -9.75 54.69 1.19
CA ARG A 883 -9.51 56.14 1.30
C ARG A 883 -9.26 56.50 2.76
N LEU A 884 -8.03 56.89 3.08
CA LEU A 884 -7.71 58.09 3.88
C LEU A 884 -6.19 58.21 4.00
N MET A 885 -5.60 58.90 3.03
CA MET A 885 -4.28 59.53 3.13
C MET A 885 -4.50 61.03 2.93
N ARG A 886 -3.80 61.84 3.74
CA ARG A 886 -3.87 63.31 3.94
C ARG A 886 -4.90 63.74 5.00
N LYS A 887 -4.57 64.50 6.06
CA LYS A 887 -3.38 65.35 6.32
C LYS A 887 -3.37 65.76 7.81
N HIS A 888 -2.16 65.98 8.33
CA HIS A 888 -1.77 66.80 9.49
C HIS A 888 -2.12 66.37 10.93
N SER A 889 -1.09 65.87 11.60
CA SER A 889 -0.74 66.32 12.97
C SER A 889 -0.29 67.79 12.91
N ASN A 890 -0.91 68.65 13.72
CA ASN A 890 -0.18 69.63 14.52
C ASN A 890 -1.04 70.15 15.70
N SER A 891 -0.47 70.05 16.90
CA SER A 891 -0.88 70.67 18.19
C SER A 891 -2.24 70.24 18.74
N GLY A 892 -2.43 69.92 20.03
CA GLY A 892 -1.60 70.02 21.22
C GLY A 892 -2.54 70.12 22.42
N ARG A 893 -2.12 69.56 23.58
CA ARG A 893 -2.65 69.80 24.95
C ARG A 893 -4.14 69.45 25.13
N LEU A 894 -4.53 68.55 26.03
CA LEU A 894 -4.24 68.46 27.48
C LEU A 894 -4.46 67.03 27.95
#